data_AF-A0A1M2VV09-F1
#
_entry.id   AF-A0A1M2VV09-F1
#
_cell.length_a   1.000
_cell.length_b   1.000
_cell.length_c   1.000
_cell.angle_alpha   90.00
_cell.angle_beta   90.00
_cell.angle_gamma   90.00
#
_symmetry.space_group_name_H-M   'P 1'
#
loop_
_entity.id
_entity.type
_entity.pdbx_description
1 polymer ?
#
loop_
_entity_poly.entity_id
_entity_poly.type
_entity_poly.pdbx_seq_one_letter_code
_entity_poly.pdbx_strand_id
1 'polypeptide(L)'
;MASNGVNGAFHDDEEIDYSDIEAKYQVEYDESFDNILVVDGVPIIDKAKLEKLLQKIAKDFSRKGCPIKPDNITVPWNDAAGKSKGYLFMEFSNADDAARALLTMNGHAFDAKHTFLINRFTDFERYLNVDETYHEPAPEEYKAKEHLRAWLGDPQGRDQYATYRGDDVEVHWHGKPSQCEVAYSKPNWTDLYVSWSPMGTFMATLHRQGVRLWGGTSWEPQQRFAHPLVKLIDFSPNEQYVVTWSFDPIVVREGAEQGPQYFSPEDEGNNIAVWDIRTGHLLRTFPSAYAEGGEEKKQMPWPALKWSPDDKFVGRVTPGQQISVYELPGMHLQGKKSIKIEGVVDFEWRPMGDKDREDMEKENKAAANGTPIKSKKAWENMLAYWTPEVQNQPARVTLSSFPSREILRQKNLFNVTECKLYWQNQGDFLCVKVDRHTKTKKSIFCNLEIFRVREKDYPVEIVELKDTVTDFSWEPKGERFALVSSSDPNLGNPGPGITIKTDVSFYQLDRTKGDFKPLKTLPARTSNTVRWSPRGRHVVLATVGSSSKSELEFWDLDFTADETRREGAPWGTGIQHLGTADHYALTDAEWDPSGRYLATSASAWRHTLENGYAIWDFRGQELEKHILDRFKQFLWRPRPPTLLTKEQQRQIRRNLKEYSRVFDEEDAAEESNVSAELIAHRKRLVDEWNAWRVRCKEEVAEERRKSGKKSEPAKEKAVEEKEEIELWIDEVIEQIEEEIVE
;
A
#
# COMPACT_ATOMS: atom_id res chain seq x y z
N MET A 1 8.53 -85.55 -41.75
CA MET A 1 7.32 -86.38 -41.57
C MET A 1 6.16 -85.41 -41.40
N ALA A 2 5.16 -85.50 -42.28
CA ALA A 2 3.83 -84.91 -42.11
C ALA A 2 3.17 -85.49 -40.83
N SER A 3 2.13 -84.96 -40.20
CA SER A 3 1.21 -83.82 -40.30
C SER A 3 0.53 -83.74 -38.92
N ASN A 4 -0.19 -82.67 -38.60
CA ASN A 4 -1.59 -82.75 -38.15
C ASN A 4 -2.10 -81.36 -37.75
N GLY A 5 -3.05 -80.85 -38.54
CA GLY A 5 -4.01 -79.89 -38.05
C GLY A 5 -5.18 -80.62 -37.37
N VAL A 6 -5.84 -79.92 -36.45
CA VAL A 6 -7.28 -80.09 -36.18
C VAL A 6 -7.85 -78.71 -35.87
N ASN A 7 -8.92 -78.37 -36.58
CA ASN A 7 -9.75 -77.18 -36.48
C ASN A 7 -10.47 -77.05 -35.13
N GLY A 8 -10.61 -75.80 -34.69
CA GLY A 8 -11.69 -75.32 -33.82
C GLY A 8 -11.83 -73.82 -34.02
N ALA A 9 -12.95 -73.38 -34.61
CA ALA A 9 -13.30 -71.97 -34.82
C ALA A 9 -13.87 -71.33 -33.52
N PHE A 10 -14.12 -70.01 -33.57
CA PHE A 10 -14.52 -69.04 -32.51
C PHE A 10 -13.31 -68.38 -31.82
N HIS A 11 -13.00 -67.08 -31.92
CA HIS A 11 -13.72 -65.85 -32.29
C HIS A 11 -12.72 -64.89 -32.99
N ASP A 12 -13.21 -63.97 -33.85
CA ASP A 12 -12.44 -62.83 -34.36
C ASP A 12 -11.97 -61.95 -33.18
N ASP A 13 -10.65 -61.89 -32.95
CA ASP A 13 -10.00 -60.86 -32.14
C ASP A 13 -9.72 -59.61 -33.02
N GLU A 14 -10.72 -59.14 -33.78
CA GLU A 14 -10.68 -57.86 -34.49
C GLU A 14 -11.22 -56.69 -33.64
N GLU A 15 -11.14 -56.78 -32.31
CA GLU A 15 -11.73 -55.76 -31.41
C GLU A 15 -10.86 -55.42 -30.19
N ILE A 16 -9.52 -55.43 -30.33
CA ILE A 16 -8.65 -54.72 -29.38
C ILE A 16 -8.16 -53.45 -30.07
N ASP A 17 -8.75 -52.32 -29.67
CA ASP A 17 -8.36 -50.98 -30.11
C ASP A 17 -7.06 -50.58 -29.42
N TYR A 18 -5.96 -50.57 -30.19
CA TYR A 18 -4.64 -50.13 -29.74
C TYR A 18 -4.42 -48.62 -29.88
N SER A 19 -5.45 -47.85 -30.26
CA SER A 19 -5.34 -46.40 -30.51
C SER A 19 -4.92 -45.61 -29.28
N ASP A 20 -5.20 -46.09 -28.06
CA ASP A 20 -4.81 -45.47 -26.80
C ASP A 20 -3.31 -45.61 -26.51
N ILE A 21 -2.72 -46.77 -26.84
CA ILE A 21 -1.28 -47.04 -26.75
C ILE A 21 -0.56 -46.34 -27.91
N GLU A 22 -1.10 -46.40 -29.13
CA GLU A 22 -0.54 -45.68 -30.28
C GLU A 22 -0.55 -44.18 -30.06
N ALA A 23 -1.61 -43.59 -29.50
CA ALA A 23 -1.66 -42.16 -29.16
C ALA A 23 -0.72 -41.78 -28.01
N LYS A 24 -0.54 -42.67 -27.02
CA LYS A 24 0.35 -42.42 -25.86
C LYS A 24 1.84 -42.52 -26.21
N TYR A 25 2.20 -43.28 -27.24
CA TYR A 25 3.56 -43.43 -27.73
C TYR A 25 3.76 -42.89 -29.15
N GLN A 26 2.79 -42.12 -29.66
CA GLN A 26 2.92 -41.39 -30.91
C GLN A 26 4.00 -40.34 -30.71
N VAL A 27 5.13 -40.51 -31.39
CA VAL A 27 6.15 -39.48 -31.46
C VAL A 27 5.53 -38.35 -32.27
N GLU A 28 5.16 -37.25 -31.61
CA GLU A 28 4.83 -36.00 -32.30
C GLU A 28 6.05 -35.63 -33.15
N TYR A 29 5.92 -35.75 -34.46
CA TYR A 29 6.88 -35.13 -35.37
C TYR A 29 6.68 -33.63 -35.23
N ASP A 30 7.72 -32.96 -34.78
CA ASP A 30 7.79 -31.50 -34.78
C ASP A 30 7.57 -31.02 -36.22
N GLU A 31 6.37 -30.52 -36.53
CA GLU A 31 6.05 -29.86 -37.81
C GLU A 31 6.75 -28.49 -37.92
N SER A 32 7.64 -28.15 -36.99
CA SER A 32 8.51 -26.99 -37.11
C SER A 32 9.60 -27.21 -38.15
N PHE A 33 9.69 -26.30 -39.12
CA PHE A 33 10.80 -26.23 -40.08
C PHE A 33 12.11 -25.69 -39.47
N ASP A 34 12.22 -25.66 -38.13
CA ASP A 34 13.39 -25.13 -37.41
C ASP A 34 14.66 -25.99 -37.58
N ASN A 35 14.53 -27.23 -38.06
CA ASN A 35 15.65 -28.09 -38.45
C ASN A 35 16.16 -27.84 -39.88
N ILE A 36 15.51 -26.95 -40.65
CA ILE A 36 15.88 -26.62 -42.02
C ILE A 36 16.63 -25.28 -42.08
N LEU A 37 17.81 -25.29 -42.69
CA LEU A 37 18.59 -24.09 -42.98
C LEU A 37 18.61 -23.79 -44.48
N VAL A 38 18.58 -22.50 -44.81
CA VAL A 38 18.82 -21.99 -46.17
C VAL A 38 20.26 -21.52 -46.23
N VAL A 39 21.05 -22.10 -47.12
CA VAL A 39 22.45 -21.72 -47.35
C VAL A 39 22.57 -21.05 -48.70
N ASP A 40 22.88 -19.76 -48.69
CA ASP A 40 23.16 -18.95 -49.87
C ASP A 40 24.67 -18.78 -50.09
N GLY A 41 25.06 -18.29 -51.26
CA GLY A 41 26.46 -18.11 -51.65
C GLY A 41 27.14 -19.41 -52.10
N VAL A 42 26.39 -20.37 -52.63
CA VAL A 42 26.91 -21.64 -53.17
C VAL A 42 27.20 -21.51 -54.67
N PRO A 43 28.24 -22.17 -55.21
CA PRO A 43 28.55 -22.07 -56.65
C PRO A 43 27.39 -22.53 -57.56
N ILE A 44 27.16 -21.76 -58.62
CA ILE A 44 26.20 -22.11 -59.68
C ILE A 44 26.80 -23.22 -60.55
N ILE A 45 26.13 -24.37 -60.58
CA ILE A 45 26.60 -25.60 -61.25
C ILE A 45 25.56 -26.18 -62.22
N ASP A 46 25.99 -27.09 -63.08
CA ASP A 46 25.19 -27.96 -63.93
C ASP A 46 24.90 -29.31 -63.24
N LYS A 47 23.86 -30.03 -63.68
CA LYS A 47 23.41 -31.30 -63.07
C LYS A 47 24.52 -32.36 -62.99
N ALA A 48 25.47 -32.36 -63.93
CA ALA A 48 26.62 -33.27 -63.94
C ALA A 48 27.59 -33.09 -62.75
N LYS A 49 27.58 -31.93 -62.09
CA LYS A 49 28.47 -31.61 -60.96
C LYS A 49 27.79 -31.68 -59.60
N LEU A 50 26.49 -32.00 -59.55
CA LEU A 50 25.69 -32.01 -58.33
C LEU A 50 26.30 -32.93 -57.26
N GLU A 51 26.56 -34.19 -57.61
CA GLU A 51 27.05 -35.19 -56.66
C GLU A 51 28.39 -34.78 -56.01
N LYS A 52 29.29 -34.20 -56.81
CA LYS A 52 30.59 -33.69 -56.32
C LYS A 52 30.43 -32.48 -55.38
N LEU A 53 29.46 -31.61 -55.67
CA LEU A 53 29.18 -30.44 -54.83
C LEU A 53 28.61 -30.88 -53.48
N LEU A 54 27.60 -31.76 -53.48
CA LEU A 54 26.97 -32.27 -52.25
C LEU A 54 27.98 -32.98 -51.35
N GLN A 55 28.83 -33.84 -51.92
CA GLN A 55 29.90 -34.51 -51.17
C GLN A 55 30.91 -33.53 -50.56
N LYS A 56 31.30 -32.48 -51.30
CA LYS A 56 32.24 -31.47 -50.80
C LYS A 56 31.63 -30.65 -49.66
N ILE A 57 30.37 -30.23 -49.80
CA ILE A 57 29.66 -29.44 -48.79
C ILE A 57 29.44 -30.28 -47.53
N ALA A 58 28.94 -31.52 -47.66
CA ALA A 58 28.77 -32.44 -46.53
C ALA A 58 30.09 -32.65 -45.77
N LYS A 59 31.22 -32.82 -46.50
CA LYS A 59 32.54 -32.97 -45.89
C LYS A 59 33.02 -31.72 -45.12
N ASP A 60 32.76 -30.53 -45.63
CA ASP A 60 33.13 -29.27 -44.96
C ASP A 60 32.32 -29.07 -43.67
N PHE A 61 31.02 -29.33 -43.72
CA PHE A 61 30.14 -29.29 -42.55
C PHE A 61 30.53 -30.35 -41.50
N SER A 62 30.84 -31.60 -41.92
CA SER A 62 31.36 -32.64 -41.01
C SER A 62 32.70 -32.26 -40.37
N ARG A 63 33.62 -31.64 -41.12
CA ARG A 63 34.94 -31.20 -40.59
C ARG A 63 34.79 -30.15 -39.49
N LYS A 64 33.71 -29.38 -39.52
CA LYS A 64 33.39 -28.33 -38.55
C LYS A 64 32.46 -28.80 -37.42
N GLY A 65 32.25 -30.11 -37.31
CA GLY A 65 31.48 -30.71 -36.22
C GLY A 65 29.96 -30.73 -36.42
N CYS A 66 29.49 -30.40 -37.62
CA CYS A 66 28.06 -30.39 -37.98
C CYS A 66 27.80 -31.41 -39.10
N PRO A 67 27.79 -32.73 -38.84
CA PRO A 67 27.68 -33.74 -39.88
C PRO A 67 26.30 -33.70 -40.57
N ILE A 68 26.31 -33.68 -41.91
CA ILE A 68 25.10 -33.76 -42.74
C ILE A 68 25.28 -34.79 -43.85
N LYS A 69 24.23 -35.55 -44.16
CA LYS A 69 24.25 -36.50 -45.27
C LYS A 69 23.98 -35.76 -46.60
N PRO A 70 24.65 -36.12 -47.71
CA PRO A 70 24.38 -35.54 -49.01
C PRO A 70 22.90 -35.62 -49.43
N ASP A 71 22.19 -36.68 -49.03
CA ASP A 71 20.77 -36.90 -49.33
C ASP A 71 19.84 -35.89 -48.64
N ASN A 72 20.29 -35.26 -47.55
CA ASN A 72 19.55 -34.24 -46.80
C ASN A 72 19.79 -32.81 -47.32
N ILE A 73 20.46 -32.68 -48.48
CA ILE A 73 20.78 -31.40 -49.10
C ILE A 73 20.01 -31.28 -50.40
N THR A 74 19.07 -30.33 -50.45
CA THR A 74 18.25 -30.07 -51.64
C THR A 74 18.74 -28.81 -52.35
N VAL A 75 19.08 -28.93 -53.63
CA VAL A 75 19.55 -27.80 -54.46
C VAL A 75 18.45 -27.40 -55.46
N PRO A 76 17.92 -26.16 -55.40
CA PRO A 76 16.96 -25.66 -56.37
C PRO A 76 17.59 -25.36 -57.74
N TRP A 77 16.85 -25.69 -58.80
CA TRP A 77 17.29 -25.56 -60.19
C TRP A 77 16.47 -24.51 -60.97
N ASN A 78 17.09 -23.89 -61.97
CA ASN A 78 16.39 -23.12 -62.99
C ASN A 78 16.27 -23.99 -64.26
N ASP A 79 15.07 -24.49 -64.53
CA ASP A 79 14.81 -25.41 -65.63
C ASP A 79 15.06 -24.82 -67.02
N ALA A 80 14.96 -23.49 -67.18
CA ALA A 80 15.23 -22.82 -68.46
C ALA A 80 16.74 -22.69 -68.77
N ALA A 81 17.57 -22.58 -67.73
CA ALA A 81 19.03 -22.37 -67.86
C ALA A 81 19.86 -23.65 -67.64
N GLY A 82 19.26 -24.72 -67.11
CA GLY A 82 19.94 -25.98 -66.79
C GLY A 82 20.99 -25.85 -65.67
N LYS A 83 20.90 -24.82 -64.83
CA LYS A 83 21.87 -24.48 -63.77
C LYS A 83 21.21 -24.31 -62.40
N SER A 84 21.97 -24.47 -61.32
CA SER A 84 21.49 -24.24 -59.94
C SER A 84 21.26 -22.75 -59.65
N LYS A 85 20.38 -22.44 -58.68
CA LYS A 85 20.04 -21.05 -58.32
C LYS A 85 21.02 -20.36 -57.38
N GLY A 86 22.08 -21.05 -56.93
CA GLY A 86 23.12 -20.48 -56.05
C GLY A 86 22.87 -20.60 -54.55
N TYR A 87 21.74 -21.18 -54.15
CA TYR A 87 21.41 -21.51 -52.76
C TYR A 87 20.96 -22.97 -52.64
N LEU A 88 20.89 -23.49 -51.42
CA LEU A 88 20.43 -24.84 -51.10
C LEU A 88 19.69 -24.89 -49.77
N PHE A 89 18.96 -25.97 -49.55
CA PHE A 89 18.31 -26.30 -48.28
C PHE A 89 19.03 -27.47 -47.62
N MET A 90 19.27 -27.37 -46.32
CA MET A 90 19.88 -28.42 -45.51
C MET A 90 18.93 -28.84 -44.41
N GLU A 91 18.60 -30.14 -44.37
CA GLU A 91 17.74 -30.72 -43.34
C GLU A 91 18.58 -31.46 -42.30
N PHE A 92 18.58 -30.95 -41.06
CA PHE A 92 19.25 -31.57 -39.93
C PHE A 92 18.29 -32.47 -39.14
N SER A 93 18.87 -33.39 -38.37
CA SER A 93 18.08 -34.37 -37.60
C SER A 93 17.32 -33.73 -36.42
N ASN A 94 17.76 -32.57 -35.94
CA ASN A 94 17.12 -31.81 -34.87
C ASN A 94 17.45 -30.31 -35.01
N ALA A 95 16.66 -29.45 -34.35
CA ALA A 95 16.82 -28.00 -34.39
C ALA A 95 18.14 -27.52 -33.74
N ASP A 96 18.67 -28.24 -32.74
CA ASP A 96 19.92 -27.89 -32.07
C ASP A 96 21.13 -28.03 -33.00
N ASP A 97 21.15 -29.07 -33.84
CA ASP A 97 22.16 -29.30 -34.87
C ASP A 97 22.10 -28.21 -35.94
N ALA A 98 20.90 -27.81 -36.36
CA ALA A 98 20.70 -26.69 -37.27
C ALA A 98 21.21 -25.36 -36.65
N ALA A 99 20.90 -25.10 -35.38
CA ALA A 99 21.37 -23.90 -34.68
C ALA A 99 22.91 -23.88 -34.54
N ARG A 100 23.53 -25.04 -34.23
CA ARG A 100 25.00 -25.18 -34.20
C ARG A 100 25.62 -24.94 -35.57
N ALA A 101 25.03 -25.51 -36.61
CA ALA A 101 25.50 -25.35 -37.99
C ALA A 101 25.41 -23.90 -38.46
N LEU A 102 24.29 -23.22 -38.16
CA LEU A 102 24.11 -21.78 -38.41
C LEU A 102 25.22 -20.95 -37.76
N LEU A 103 25.48 -21.15 -36.46
CA LEU A 103 26.49 -20.38 -35.73
C LEU A 103 27.92 -20.62 -36.26
N THR A 104 28.21 -21.86 -36.67
CA THR A 104 29.57 -22.30 -37.01
C THR A 104 29.93 -22.03 -38.49
N MET A 105 28.95 -22.16 -39.39
CA MET A 105 29.17 -22.14 -40.84
C MET A 105 28.70 -20.85 -41.51
N ASN A 106 27.94 -19.99 -40.85
CA ASN A 106 27.59 -18.68 -41.39
C ASN A 106 28.85 -17.80 -41.53
N GLY A 107 29.08 -17.25 -42.73
CA GLY A 107 30.31 -16.51 -43.08
C GLY A 107 31.51 -17.40 -43.45
N HIS A 108 31.33 -18.72 -43.56
CA HIS A 108 32.43 -19.63 -43.95
C HIS A 108 32.75 -19.53 -45.44
N ALA A 109 34.00 -19.24 -45.79
CA ALA A 109 34.48 -19.21 -47.18
C ALA A 109 34.58 -20.64 -47.75
N PHE A 110 33.73 -20.98 -48.73
CA PHE A 110 33.73 -22.28 -49.42
C PHE A 110 34.79 -22.37 -50.52
N ASP A 111 35.04 -21.25 -51.20
CA ASP A 111 36.16 -21.04 -52.10
C ASP A 111 36.53 -19.53 -52.15
N ALA A 112 37.40 -19.13 -53.07
CA ALA A 112 37.87 -17.74 -53.17
C ALA A 112 36.77 -16.73 -53.58
N LYS A 113 35.63 -17.20 -54.10
CA LYS A 113 34.52 -16.38 -54.61
C LYS A 113 33.21 -16.58 -53.86
N HIS A 114 33.06 -17.68 -53.12
CA HIS A 114 31.82 -18.12 -52.52
C HIS A 114 31.96 -18.25 -51.01
N THR A 115 31.09 -17.56 -50.29
CA THR A 115 31.01 -17.57 -48.82
C THR A 115 29.59 -17.96 -48.43
N PHE A 116 29.45 -18.90 -47.51
CA PHE A 116 28.14 -19.34 -47.05
C PHE A 116 27.46 -18.25 -46.22
N LEU A 117 26.22 -17.95 -46.59
CA LEU A 117 25.31 -17.09 -45.82
C LEU A 117 24.14 -17.97 -45.41
N ILE A 118 24.00 -18.22 -44.12
CA ILE A 118 23.06 -19.21 -43.61
C ILE A 118 21.97 -18.50 -42.81
N ASN A 119 20.71 -18.80 -43.11
CA ASN A 119 19.54 -18.33 -42.37
C ASN A 119 18.62 -19.52 -42.01
N ARG A 120 17.76 -19.35 -41.00
CA ARG A 120 16.71 -20.33 -40.73
C ARG A 120 15.64 -20.25 -41.80
N PHE A 121 15.01 -21.37 -42.11
CA PHE A 121 13.87 -21.37 -43.03
C PHE A 121 12.70 -20.51 -42.50
N THR A 122 12.47 -20.53 -41.18
CA THR A 122 11.43 -19.75 -40.49
C THR A 122 11.66 -18.23 -40.52
N ASP A 123 12.89 -17.76 -40.71
CA ASP A 123 13.18 -16.32 -40.82
C ASP A 123 12.72 -15.73 -42.17
N PHE A 124 12.34 -16.55 -43.14
CA PHE A 124 11.90 -16.08 -44.47
C PHE A 124 10.67 -15.17 -44.41
N GLU A 125 9.66 -15.53 -43.61
CA GLU A 125 8.45 -14.71 -43.42
C GLU A 125 8.77 -13.40 -42.69
N ARG A 126 9.74 -13.43 -41.77
CA ARG A 126 10.21 -12.23 -41.08
C ARG A 126 10.88 -11.28 -42.06
N TYR A 127 11.79 -11.77 -42.89
CA TYR A 127 12.49 -10.92 -43.86
C TYR A 127 11.60 -10.42 -45.00
N LEU A 128 10.57 -11.17 -45.40
CA LEU A 128 9.55 -10.68 -46.34
C LEU A 128 8.76 -9.47 -45.82
N ASN A 129 8.62 -9.35 -44.49
CA ASN A 129 7.83 -8.31 -43.83
C ASN A 129 8.69 -7.18 -43.23
N VAL A 130 10.01 -7.22 -43.38
CA VAL A 130 10.91 -6.14 -42.96
C VAL A 130 10.97 -5.10 -44.07
N ASP A 131 10.62 -3.85 -43.74
CA ASP A 131 10.81 -2.72 -44.63
C ASP A 131 12.31 -2.52 -44.91
N GLU A 132 12.70 -2.49 -46.18
CA GLU A 132 14.10 -2.28 -46.61
C GLU A 132 14.61 -0.88 -46.23
N THR A 133 13.70 0.03 -45.86
CA THR A 133 13.98 1.41 -45.48
C THR A 133 14.05 1.57 -43.96
N TYR A 134 15.26 1.78 -43.42
CA TYR A 134 15.42 2.11 -42.00
C TYR A 134 14.84 3.51 -41.73
N HIS A 135 13.77 3.56 -40.94
CA HIS A 135 13.23 4.79 -40.38
C HIS A 135 13.78 4.97 -38.97
N GLU A 136 14.61 6.00 -38.77
CA GLU A 136 15.08 6.37 -37.43
C GLU A 136 13.87 6.70 -36.55
N PRO A 137 13.76 6.10 -35.34
CA PRO A 137 12.68 6.43 -34.42
C PRO A 137 12.68 7.92 -34.13
N ALA A 138 11.53 8.58 -34.32
CA ALA A 138 11.40 9.97 -33.93
C ALA A 138 11.69 10.10 -32.43
N PRO A 139 12.57 11.03 -32.00
CA PRO A 139 12.79 11.26 -30.59
C PRO A 139 11.46 11.65 -29.95
N GLU A 140 11.08 10.95 -28.87
CA GLU A 140 9.84 11.24 -28.17
C GLU A 140 9.84 12.70 -27.69
N GLU A 141 8.75 13.42 -27.95
CA GLU A 141 8.59 14.78 -27.45
C GLU A 141 8.55 14.76 -25.92
N TYR A 142 9.41 15.58 -25.30
CA TYR A 142 9.46 15.71 -23.85
C TYR A 142 8.13 16.29 -23.34
N LYS A 143 7.35 15.47 -22.64
CA LYS A 143 6.19 15.90 -21.86
C LYS A 143 6.65 16.22 -20.45
N ALA A 144 6.49 17.49 -20.04
CA ALA A 144 6.75 17.89 -18.66
C ALA A 144 5.88 17.05 -17.71
N LYS A 145 6.52 16.39 -16.74
CA LYS A 145 5.79 15.59 -15.75
C LYS A 145 4.99 16.50 -14.83
N GLU A 146 3.79 16.07 -14.51
CA GLU A 146 2.96 16.75 -13.51
C GLU A 146 3.64 16.78 -12.14
N HIS A 147 3.28 17.78 -11.34
CA HIS A 147 3.75 17.87 -9.98
C HIS A 147 2.99 16.88 -9.08
N LEU A 148 3.66 15.81 -8.63
CA LEU A 148 3.03 14.72 -7.86
C LEU A 148 2.36 15.17 -6.56
N ARG A 149 2.79 16.30 -5.99
CA ARG A 149 2.24 16.89 -4.76
C ARG A 149 1.37 18.12 -4.98
N ALA A 150 0.83 18.30 -6.20
CA ALA A 150 -0.01 19.46 -6.55
C ALA A 150 -1.22 19.64 -5.62
N TRP A 151 -1.78 18.53 -5.10
CA TRP A 151 -2.90 18.53 -4.14
C TRP A 151 -2.61 19.31 -2.85
N LEU A 152 -1.35 19.51 -2.46
CA LEU A 152 -1.01 20.33 -1.29
C LEU A 152 -1.27 21.83 -1.50
N GLY A 153 -1.39 22.25 -2.76
CA GLY A 153 -1.69 23.62 -3.16
C GLY A 153 -3.19 23.92 -3.28
N ASP A 154 -4.06 23.03 -2.78
CA ASP A 154 -5.50 23.29 -2.73
C ASP A 154 -5.76 24.58 -1.91
N PRO A 155 -6.45 25.59 -2.48
CA PRO A 155 -6.63 26.89 -1.83
C PRO A 155 -7.49 26.79 -0.57
N GLN A 156 -8.40 25.81 -0.50
CA GLN A 156 -9.28 25.57 0.65
C GLN A 156 -8.59 24.72 1.73
N GLY A 157 -7.36 24.22 1.49
CA GLY A 157 -6.62 23.41 2.44
C GLY A 157 -7.33 22.09 2.79
N ARG A 158 -8.11 21.55 1.84
CA ARG A 158 -8.88 20.31 2.02
C ARG A 158 -7.97 19.10 2.11
N ASP A 159 -8.49 18.06 2.77
CA ASP A 159 -7.82 16.76 2.89
C ASP A 159 -8.51 15.76 1.95
N GLN A 160 -7.73 14.85 1.35
CA GLN A 160 -8.29 13.82 0.48
C GLN A 160 -8.45 12.50 1.23
N TYR A 161 -9.43 11.71 0.83
CA TYR A 161 -9.57 10.33 1.27
C TYR A 161 -9.91 9.41 0.10
N ALA A 162 -9.54 8.14 0.21
CA ALA A 162 -9.88 7.11 -0.75
C ALA A 162 -10.94 6.17 -0.17
N THR A 163 -11.91 5.80 -0.99
CA THR A 163 -12.91 4.78 -0.69
C THR A 163 -12.74 3.61 -1.66
N TYR A 164 -12.97 2.40 -1.17
CA TYR A 164 -13.06 1.22 -2.00
C TYR A 164 -14.38 0.51 -1.73
N ARG A 165 -15.26 0.47 -2.73
CA ARG A 165 -16.60 -0.10 -2.63
C ARG A 165 -16.85 -1.02 -3.82
N GLY A 166 -17.28 -2.26 -3.57
CA GLY A 166 -17.43 -3.23 -4.66
C GLY A 166 -16.11 -3.32 -5.42
N ASP A 167 -16.09 -2.99 -6.70
CA ASP A 167 -14.87 -2.95 -7.50
C ASP A 167 -14.43 -1.51 -7.85
N ASP A 168 -15.12 -0.50 -7.31
CA ASP A 168 -14.89 0.91 -7.58
C ASP A 168 -14.02 1.54 -6.51
N VAL A 169 -12.96 2.23 -6.94
CA VAL A 169 -12.10 3.03 -6.08
C VAL A 169 -12.27 4.49 -6.43
N GLU A 170 -12.58 5.30 -5.43
CA GLU A 170 -12.80 6.73 -5.57
C GLU A 170 -11.88 7.49 -4.62
N VAL A 171 -11.39 8.65 -5.08
CA VAL A 171 -10.65 9.62 -4.27
C VAL A 171 -11.51 10.86 -4.17
N HIS A 172 -11.80 11.29 -2.94
CA HIS A 172 -12.65 12.43 -2.64
C HIS A 172 -11.83 13.53 -1.99
N TRP A 173 -12.25 14.77 -2.18
CA TRP A 173 -11.88 15.87 -1.30
C TRP A 173 -12.91 15.96 -0.17
N HIS A 174 -12.42 16.05 1.06
CA HIS A 174 -13.25 16.33 2.22
C HIS A 174 -13.33 17.83 2.46
N GLY A 175 -14.54 18.33 2.67
CA GLY A 175 -14.84 19.69 3.06
C GLY A 175 -16.25 19.77 3.63
N LYS A 176 -16.86 20.96 3.58
CA LYS A 176 -18.29 21.08 3.82
C LYS A 176 -19.08 20.28 2.76
N PRO A 177 -20.35 19.91 3.00
CA PRO A 177 -21.14 19.18 2.01
C PRO A 177 -21.18 19.81 0.60
N SER A 178 -21.09 21.14 0.52
CA SER A 178 -20.99 21.89 -0.75
C SER A 178 -19.61 21.82 -1.43
N GLN A 179 -18.56 21.47 -0.68
CA GLN A 179 -17.15 21.42 -1.10
C GLN A 179 -16.64 19.98 -1.31
N CYS A 180 -17.43 18.98 -0.91
CA CYS A 180 -17.11 17.57 -1.13
C CYS A 180 -17.23 17.23 -2.61
N GLU A 181 -16.11 16.90 -3.24
CA GLU A 181 -16.04 16.56 -4.66
C GLU A 181 -15.25 15.27 -4.88
N VAL A 182 -15.63 14.50 -5.90
CA VAL A 182 -14.89 13.32 -6.33
C VAL A 182 -13.72 13.79 -7.19
N ALA A 183 -12.50 13.70 -6.66
CA ALA A 183 -11.28 14.06 -7.37
C ALA A 183 -10.96 13.06 -8.50
N TYR A 184 -11.25 11.78 -8.27
CA TYR A 184 -11.00 10.71 -9.24
C TYR A 184 -11.85 9.50 -8.91
N SER A 185 -12.40 8.83 -9.93
CA SER A 185 -13.13 7.57 -9.76
C SER A 185 -12.70 6.61 -10.87
N LYS A 186 -12.40 5.37 -10.49
CA LYS A 186 -12.01 4.34 -11.45
C LYS A 186 -12.54 2.97 -11.04
N PRO A 187 -13.37 2.34 -11.90
CA PRO A 187 -13.79 0.96 -11.69
C PRO A 187 -12.63 -0.01 -11.91
N ASN A 188 -12.61 -1.10 -11.16
CA ASN A 188 -11.59 -2.16 -11.20
C ASN A 188 -10.15 -1.62 -11.11
N TRP A 189 -9.93 -0.60 -10.26
CA TRP A 189 -8.61 0.01 -10.15
C TRP A 189 -7.59 -0.88 -9.40
N THR A 190 -8.07 -1.78 -8.54
CA THR A 190 -7.28 -2.73 -7.76
C THR A 190 -8.03 -4.05 -7.62
N ASP A 191 -7.30 -5.16 -7.50
CA ASP A 191 -7.91 -6.48 -7.24
C ASP A 191 -8.09 -6.75 -5.74
N LEU A 192 -7.17 -6.23 -4.90
CA LEU A 192 -7.09 -6.56 -3.48
C LEU A 192 -7.49 -5.39 -2.57
N TYR A 193 -6.64 -4.36 -2.47
CA TYR A 193 -6.88 -3.17 -1.66
C TYR A 193 -6.06 -2.00 -2.22
N VAL A 194 -6.27 -0.80 -1.69
CA VAL A 194 -5.47 0.38 -1.99
C VAL A 194 -4.71 0.86 -0.76
N SER A 195 -3.57 1.49 -0.97
CA SER A 195 -2.73 1.99 0.12
C SER A 195 -1.98 3.25 -0.30
N TRP A 196 -2.03 4.27 0.56
CA TRP A 196 -1.25 5.47 0.38
C TRP A 196 0.20 5.27 0.79
N SER A 197 1.12 5.94 0.10
CA SER A 197 2.49 6.10 0.59
C SER A 197 2.54 7.02 1.83
N PRO A 198 3.57 6.93 2.69
CA PRO A 198 3.61 7.63 3.97
C PRO A 198 3.54 9.16 3.92
N MET A 199 3.89 9.79 2.78
CA MET A 199 3.71 11.22 2.58
C MET A 199 2.56 11.56 1.62
N GLY A 200 1.75 10.56 1.26
CA GLY A 200 0.60 10.70 0.36
C GLY A 200 0.98 11.10 -1.07
N THR A 201 2.22 10.94 -1.51
CA THR A 201 2.59 11.27 -2.91
C THR A 201 2.03 10.24 -3.89
N PHE A 202 2.00 8.97 -3.51
CA PHE A 202 1.60 7.85 -4.36
C PHE A 202 0.40 7.10 -3.79
N MET A 203 -0.47 6.64 -4.68
CA MET A 203 -1.45 5.60 -4.39
C MET A 203 -0.96 4.27 -4.95
N ALA A 204 -0.91 3.23 -4.13
CA ALA A 204 -0.60 1.87 -4.54
C ALA A 204 -1.88 1.06 -4.77
N THR A 205 -1.96 0.44 -5.94
CA THR A 205 -2.98 -0.56 -6.26
C THR A 205 -2.33 -1.93 -6.41
N LEU A 206 -2.94 -2.95 -5.81
CA LEU A 206 -2.43 -4.32 -5.80
C LEU A 206 -3.23 -5.19 -6.76
N HIS A 207 -2.53 -5.81 -7.69
CA HIS A 207 -3.06 -6.67 -8.74
C HIS A 207 -2.45 -8.06 -8.63
N ARG A 208 -3.10 -9.06 -9.24
CA ARG A 208 -2.54 -10.42 -9.29
C ARG A 208 -1.14 -10.46 -9.92
N GLN A 209 -0.85 -9.58 -10.88
CA GLN A 209 0.45 -9.51 -11.56
C GLN A 209 1.52 -8.74 -10.76
N GLY A 210 1.12 -7.89 -9.81
CA GLY A 210 2.05 -7.02 -9.09
C GLY A 210 1.43 -5.75 -8.54
N VAL A 211 2.29 -4.77 -8.24
CA VAL A 211 1.89 -3.49 -7.65
C VAL A 211 2.07 -2.38 -8.67
N ARG A 212 1.15 -1.41 -8.66
CA ARG A 212 1.26 -0.21 -9.48
C ARG A 212 1.09 1.04 -8.62
N LEU A 213 1.96 2.03 -8.86
CA LEU A 213 1.90 3.34 -8.23
C LEU A 213 1.27 4.35 -9.17
N TRP A 214 0.42 5.20 -8.62
CA TRP A 214 -0.27 6.28 -9.30
C TRP A 214 -0.01 7.60 -8.57
N GLY A 215 0.04 8.71 -9.29
CA GLY A 215 0.27 10.02 -8.70
C GLY A 215 0.06 11.13 -9.72
N GLY A 216 0.20 12.38 -9.28
CA GLY A 216 -0.15 13.55 -10.09
C GLY A 216 -1.63 13.91 -10.00
N THR A 217 -2.02 14.96 -10.71
CA THR A 217 -3.41 15.42 -10.80
C THR A 217 -4.25 14.54 -11.72
N SER A 218 -3.65 13.99 -12.77
CA SER A 218 -4.30 13.07 -13.71
C SER A 218 -4.31 11.61 -13.24
N TRP A 219 -3.68 11.30 -12.10
CA TRP A 219 -3.49 9.92 -11.62
C TRP A 219 -2.82 9.03 -12.67
N GLU A 220 -1.81 9.56 -13.37
CA GLU A 220 -1.03 8.78 -14.32
C GLU A 220 -0.18 7.71 -13.60
N PRO A 221 0.03 6.56 -14.26
CA PRO A 221 0.86 5.50 -13.69
C PRO A 221 2.32 5.93 -13.59
N GLN A 222 2.87 5.87 -12.38
CA GLN A 222 4.23 6.31 -12.10
C GLN A 222 5.24 5.16 -12.20
N GLN A 223 4.92 4.02 -11.57
CA GLN A 223 5.79 2.85 -11.58
C GLN A 223 4.99 1.56 -11.48
N ARG A 224 5.55 0.48 -12.04
CA ARG A 224 5.04 -0.89 -11.94
C ARG A 224 6.11 -1.77 -11.30
N PHE A 225 5.71 -2.63 -10.35
CA PHE A 225 6.56 -3.63 -9.74
C PHE A 225 5.98 -5.02 -10.02
N ALA A 226 6.68 -5.80 -10.82
CA ALA A 226 6.22 -7.11 -11.27
C ALA A 226 6.48 -8.17 -10.19
N HIS A 227 5.64 -8.20 -9.16
CA HIS A 227 5.66 -9.23 -8.12
C HIS A 227 4.33 -10.01 -8.11
N PRO A 228 4.25 -11.15 -8.81
CA PRO A 228 3.03 -11.94 -8.89
C PRO A 228 2.50 -12.33 -7.50
N LEU A 229 1.17 -12.32 -7.35
CA LEU A 229 0.46 -12.75 -6.15
C LEU A 229 0.79 -11.98 -4.86
N VAL A 230 1.32 -10.76 -5.01
CA VAL A 230 1.57 -9.84 -3.90
C VAL A 230 0.34 -9.68 -3.00
N LYS A 231 0.56 -9.75 -1.69
CA LYS A 231 -0.47 -9.62 -0.66
C LYS A 231 -0.24 -8.46 0.28
N LEU A 232 1.02 -8.10 0.54
CA LEU A 232 1.36 -7.02 1.47
C LEU A 232 2.40 -6.11 0.83
N ILE A 233 2.29 -4.82 1.15
CA ILE A 233 3.26 -3.79 0.77
C ILE A 233 3.59 -2.91 1.96
N ASP A 234 4.79 -2.36 1.97
CA ASP A 234 5.26 -1.42 2.97
C ASP A 234 6.22 -0.42 2.32
N PHE A 235 6.11 0.84 2.70
CA PHE A 235 6.86 1.94 2.10
C PHE A 235 7.93 2.43 3.06
N SER A 236 9.07 2.87 2.51
CA SER A 236 10.03 3.61 3.31
C SER A 236 9.45 4.97 3.77
N PRO A 237 9.80 5.47 4.96
CA PRO A 237 9.27 6.72 5.50
C PRO A 237 9.40 7.93 4.57
N ASN A 238 10.45 8.00 3.75
CA ASN A 238 10.67 9.07 2.77
C ASN A 238 10.32 8.71 1.33
N GLU A 239 9.51 7.66 1.12
CA GLU A 239 8.95 7.27 -0.19
C GLU A 239 10.01 6.99 -1.26
N GLN A 240 11.19 6.49 -0.86
CA GLN A 240 12.26 6.10 -1.78
C GLN A 240 12.16 4.65 -2.21
N TYR A 241 11.67 3.79 -1.32
CA TYR A 241 11.64 2.34 -1.54
C TYR A 241 10.29 1.75 -1.15
N VAL A 242 9.96 0.62 -1.76
CA VAL A 242 8.79 -0.18 -1.41
C VAL A 242 9.19 -1.64 -1.26
N VAL A 243 8.68 -2.27 -0.22
CA VAL A 243 8.76 -3.71 0.00
C VAL A 243 7.43 -4.32 -0.41
N THR A 244 7.52 -5.46 -1.08
CA THR A 244 6.38 -6.26 -1.50
C THR A 244 6.56 -7.67 -0.99
N TRP A 245 5.47 -8.32 -0.57
CA TRP A 245 5.49 -9.69 -0.09
C TRP A 245 4.38 -10.52 -0.72
N SER A 246 4.76 -11.72 -1.15
CA SER A 246 3.85 -12.78 -1.62
C SER A 246 3.98 -14.00 -0.70
N PHE A 247 2.85 -14.65 -0.43
CA PHE A 247 2.84 -15.94 0.25
C PHE A 247 3.49 -17.03 -0.61
N ASP A 248 3.20 -17.01 -1.90
CA ASP A 248 3.79 -17.91 -2.89
C ASP A 248 5.24 -17.46 -3.19
N PRO A 249 6.21 -18.37 -3.17
CA PRO A 249 7.59 -18.05 -3.55
C PRO A 249 7.68 -17.55 -4.99
N ILE A 250 8.69 -16.71 -5.25
CA ILE A 250 9.04 -16.22 -6.57
C ILE A 250 9.46 -17.41 -7.43
N VAL A 251 8.85 -17.51 -8.61
CA VAL A 251 9.17 -18.51 -9.64
C VAL A 251 9.51 -17.77 -10.92
N VAL A 252 10.70 -18.03 -11.47
CA VAL A 252 11.17 -17.43 -12.71
C VAL A 252 11.07 -18.47 -13.82
N ARG A 253 10.15 -18.25 -14.76
CA ARG A 253 9.95 -19.18 -15.89
C ARG A 253 11.09 -19.05 -16.91
N GLU A 254 11.40 -20.15 -17.59
CA GLU A 254 12.31 -20.10 -18.74
C GLU A 254 11.76 -19.14 -19.81
N GLY A 255 12.59 -18.20 -20.27
CA GLY A 255 12.20 -17.14 -21.20
C GLY A 255 11.54 -15.91 -20.56
N ALA A 256 11.50 -15.78 -19.22
CA ALA A 256 11.00 -14.59 -18.55
C ALA A 256 11.81 -13.33 -18.90
N GLU A 257 11.14 -12.18 -18.96
CA GLU A 257 11.74 -10.87 -19.23
C GLU A 257 12.91 -10.61 -18.27
N GLN A 258 14.07 -10.27 -18.85
CA GLN A 258 15.29 -10.00 -18.09
C GLN A 258 15.51 -8.49 -18.00
N GLY A 259 16.01 -8.04 -16.85
CA GLY A 259 16.34 -6.64 -16.63
C GLY A 259 16.32 -6.28 -15.15
N PRO A 260 16.77 -5.06 -14.79
CA PRO A 260 16.85 -4.63 -13.40
C PRO A 260 15.48 -4.48 -12.72
N GLN A 261 14.37 -4.55 -13.47
CA GLN A 261 13.00 -4.44 -12.95
C GLN A 261 12.29 -5.80 -12.80
N TYR A 262 12.99 -6.90 -13.12
CA TYR A 262 12.41 -8.24 -13.15
C TYR A 262 13.22 -9.19 -12.27
N PHE A 263 12.56 -10.28 -11.87
CA PHE A 263 13.23 -11.34 -11.11
C PHE A 263 14.20 -12.10 -12.00
N SER A 264 15.36 -12.39 -11.43
CA SER A 264 16.39 -13.24 -12.00
C SER A 264 16.30 -14.65 -11.43
N PRO A 265 16.94 -15.66 -12.04
CA PRO A 265 17.01 -17.01 -11.45
C PRO A 265 17.59 -17.05 -10.03
N GLU A 266 18.35 -16.04 -9.61
CA GLU A 266 18.90 -15.94 -8.24
C GLU A 266 17.83 -15.56 -7.20
N ASP A 267 16.70 -15.03 -7.63
CA ASP A 267 15.57 -14.60 -6.79
C ASP A 267 14.56 -15.73 -6.52
N GLU A 268 14.71 -16.87 -7.19
CA GLU A 268 13.78 -17.98 -7.10
C GLU A 268 13.71 -18.56 -5.67
N GLY A 269 12.49 -18.84 -5.20
CA GLY A 269 12.23 -19.33 -3.85
C GLY A 269 12.11 -18.26 -2.76
N ASN A 270 12.42 -17.00 -3.06
CA ASN A 270 12.21 -15.88 -2.14
C ASN A 270 10.75 -15.41 -2.12
N ASN A 271 10.33 -14.66 -1.10
CA ASN A 271 8.94 -14.21 -0.92
C ASN A 271 8.78 -12.69 -0.84
N ILE A 272 9.86 -12.02 -0.44
CA ILE A 272 9.89 -10.57 -0.20
C ILE A 272 10.78 -9.97 -1.27
N ALA A 273 10.34 -8.87 -1.87
CA ALA A 273 11.12 -8.10 -2.84
C ALA A 273 11.16 -6.62 -2.46
N VAL A 274 12.35 -6.03 -2.52
CA VAL A 274 12.62 -4.61 -2.22
C VAL A 274 12.89 -3.87 -3.52
N TRP A 275 12.17 -2.79 -3.75
CA TRP A 275 12.20 -2.02 -5.00
C TRP A 275 12.57 -0.56 -4.74
N ASP A 276 13.31 0.05 -5.67
CA ASP A 276 13.46 1.51 -5.76
C ASP A 276 12.27 2.11 -6.49
N ILE A 277 11.59 3.07 -5.86
CA ILE A 277 10.38 3.70 -6.41
C ILE A 277 10.70 4.55 -7.63
N ARG A 278 11.85 5.24 -7.63
CA ARG A 278 12.19 6.19 -8.69
C ARG A 278 12.58 5.50 -9.99
N THR A 279 13.35 4.41 -9.89
CA THR A 279 13.85 3.68 -11.07
C THR A 279 13.02 2.44 -11.40
N GLY A 280 12.23 1.94 -10.46
CA GLY A 280 11.53 0.66 -10.61
C GLY A 280 12.41 -0.56 -10.40
N HIS A 281 13.68 -0.38 -10.08
CA HIS A 281 14.63 -1.48 -10.02
C HIS A 281 14.37 -2.37 -8.81
N LEU A 282 14.46 -3.68 -9.02
CA LEU A 282 14.59 -4.68 -7.99
C LEU A 282 15.96 -4.53 -7.34
N LEU A 283 15.98 -4.20 -6.05
CA LEU A 283 17.22 -4.04 -5.31
C LEU A 283 17.67 -5.36 -4.69
N ARG A 284 16.73 -6.09 -4.08
CA ARG A 284 17.02 -7.38 -3.43
C ARG A 284 15.76 -8.17 -3.11
N THR A 285 15.89 -9.50 -3.10
CA THR A 285 14.85 -10.41 -2.62
C THR A 285 15.28 -11.16 -1.36
N PHE A 286 14.30 -11.64 -0.60
CA PHE A 286 14.49 -12.34 0.67
C PHE A 286 13.47 -13.47 0.86
N PRO A 287 13.85 -14.60 1.48
CA PRO A 287 12.89 -15.65 1.84
C PRO A 287 12.06 -15.20 3.05
N SER A 288 10.84 -15.70 3.20
CA SER A 288 10.07 -15.50 4.43
C SER A 288 10.74 -16.23 5.61
N ALA A 289 10.90 -15.55 6.74
CA ALA A 289 11.39 -16.18 7.97
C ALA A 289 10.21 -16.75 8.75
N TYR A 290 10.08 -18.07 8.79
CA TYR A 290 9.19 -18.75 9.73
C TYR A 290 10.00 -19.15 10.96
N ALA A 291 9.42 -19.02 12.16
CA ALA A 291 10.06 -19.54 13.36
C ALA A 291 10.13 -21.07 13.26
N GLU A 292 11.33 -21.65 13.27
CA GLU A 292 11.50 -23.11 13.27
C GLU A 292 10.86 -23.72 14.53
N GLY A 293 10.02 -24.75 14.37
CA GLY A 293 9.60 -25.63 15.46
C GLY A 293 8.23 -25.40 16.11
N GLY A 294 7.33 -24.60 15.52
CA GLY A 294 5.94 -24.49 15.97
C GLY A 294 4.98 -25.37 15.15
N GLU A 295 4.21 -26.26 15.80
CA GLU A 295 3.16 -27.09 15.18
C GLU A 295 2.00 -26.26 14.58
N GLU A 296 1.94 -24.97 14.87
CA GLU A 296 1.01 -24.02 14.26
C GLU A 296 1.78 -23.06 13.35
N LYS A 297 1.30 -22.88 12.11
CA LYS A 297 1.78 -21.83 11.19
C LYS A 297 1.51 -20.46 11.83
N LYS A 298 2.42 -19.99 12.69
CA LYS A 298 2.39 -18.60 13.18
C LYS A 298 2.43 -17.67 11.98
N GLN A 299 1.46 -16.77 11.92
CA GLN A 299 1.39 -15.73 10.89
C GLN A 299 2.70 -14.95 10.86
N MET A 300 3.27 -14.75 9.67
CA MET A 300 4.52 -14.00 9.51
C MET A 300 4.34 -12.58 10.06
N PRO A 301 5.21 -12.10 10.97
CA PRO A 301 5.12 -10.73 11.46
C PRO A 301 5.36 -9.75 10.32
N TRP A 302 4.48 -8.75 10.19
CA TRP A 302 4.58 -7.66 9.22
C TRP A 302 4.61 -6.32 9.96
N PRO A 303 5.46 -5.35 9.57
CA PRO A 303 6.42 -5.40 8.47
C PRO A 303 7.65 -6.28 8.78
N ALA A 304 8.09 -7.07 7.80
CA ALA A 304 9.26 -7.95 7.94
C ALA A 304 10.61 -7.21 7.83
N LEU A 305 10.59 -6.08 7.12
CA LEU A 305 11.71 -5.16 6.94
C LEU A 305 11.33 -3.83 7.57
N LYS A 306 12.16 -3.33 8.48
CA LYS A 306 11.92 -2.07 9.19
C LYS A 306 12.91 -1.02 8.70
N TRP A 307 12.40 0.08 8.18
CA TRP A 307 13.19 1.16 7.59
C TRP A 307 13.76 2.09 8.65
N SER A 308 15.00 2.54 8.45
CA SER A 308 15.51 3.68 9.21
C SER A 308 14.75 4.95 8.81
N PRO A 309 14.59 5.92 9.71
CA PRO A 309 13.77 7.11 9.43
C PRO A 309 14.39 8.06 8.39
N ASP A 310 15.66 7.86 8.03
CA ASP A 310 16.40 8.59 7.01
C ASP A 310 16.51 7.84 5.68
N ASP A 311 15.85 6.68 5.54
CA ASP A 311 15.86 5.80 4.36
C ASP A 311 17.27 5.34 3.92
N LYS A 312 18.29 5.47 4.78
CA LYS A 312 19.66 5.00 4.48
C LYS A 312 19.87 3.53 4.79
N PHE A 313 19.05 2.97 5.68
CA PHE A 313 19.18 1.59 6.11
C PHE A 313 17.83 0.89 6.17
N VAL A 314 17.85 -0.42 5.97
CA VAL A 314 16.72 -1.30 6.24
C VAL A 314 17.17 -2.47 7.08
N GLY A 315 16.46 -2.72 8.17
CA GLY A 315 16.75 -3.78 9.12
C GLY A 315 15.80 -4.96 8.94
N ARG A 316 16.31 -6.16 9.13
CA ARG A 316 15.54 -7.41 9.22
C ARG A 316 15.97 -8.20 10.44
N VAL A 317 15.01 -8.67 11.22
CA VAL A 317 15.27 -9.59 12.33
C VAL A 317 15.23 -11.04 11.84
N THR A 318 16.20 -11.83 12.29
CA THR A 318 16.11 -13.30 12.28
C THR A 318 15.89 -13.72 13.73
N PRO A 319 14.64 -14.03 14.13
CA PRO A 319 14.31 -14.31 15.52
C PRO A 319 15.23 -15.37 16.12
N GLY A 320 15.71 -15.12 17.34
CA GLY A 320 16.62 -15.98 18.08
C GLY A 320 18.11 -15.85 17.71
N GLN A 321 18.46 -15.17 16.63
CA GLN A 321 19.83 -15.23 16.09
C GLN A 321 20.52 -13.87 15.92
N GLN A 322 19.93 -12.96 15.14
CA GLN A 322 20.63 -11.75 14.69
C GLN A 322 19.69 -10.69 14.10
N ILE A 323 20.19 -9.45 14.05
CA ILE A 323 19.61 -8.37 13.25
C ILE A 323 20.53 -8.11 12.05
N SER A 324 19.98 -8.18 10.85
CA SER A 324 20.71 -7.87 9.60
C SER A 324 20.28 -6.49 9.11
N VAL A 325 21.23 -5.56 8.99
CA VAL A 325 20.95 -4.19 8.52
C VAL A 325 21.65 -3.98 7.18
N TYR A 326 20.89 -3.56 6.18
CA TYR A 326 21.36 -3.34 4.81
C TYR A 326 21.46 -1.83 4.53
N GLU A 327 22.50 -1.42 3.82
CA GLU A 327 22.71 -0.06 3.35
C GLU A 327 21.99 0.16 2.03
N LEU A 328 21.13 1.18 1.97
CA LEU A 328 20.38 1.56 0.77
C LEU A 328 21.14 2.61 -0.04
N PRO A 329 21.05 2.61 -1.39
CA PRO A 329 20.26 1.69 -2.22
C PRO A 329 20.94 0.35 -2.51
N GLY A 330 22.24 0.19 -2.23
CA GLY A 330 23.02 -0.96 -2.70
C GLY A 330 22.67 -2.31 -2.06
N MET A 331 21.85 -2.33 -1.02
CA MET A 331 21.43 -3.52 -0.27
C MET A 331 22.58 -4.41 0.24
N HIS A 332 23.75 -3.81 0.45
CA HIS A 332 24.91 -4.46 1.06
C HIS A 332 24.72 -4.51 2.57
N LEU A 333 25.19 -5.58 3.20
CA LEU A 333 25.12 -5.72 4.66
C LEU A 333 26.05 -4.69 5.33
N GLN A 334 25.52 -3.85 6.20
CA GLN A 334 26.27 -2.80 6.89
C GLN A 334 27.42 -3.42 7.70
N GLY A 335 28.65 -2.96 7.46
CA GLY A 335 29.85 -3.54 8.07
C GLY A 335 30.15 -4.98 7.63
N LYS A 336 29.59 -5.44 6.50
CA LYS A 336 29.76 -6.78 5.88
C LYS A 336 29.32 -7.96 6.76
N LYS A 337 28.70 -7.72 7.92
CA LYS A 337 28.28 -8.76 8.88
C LYS A 337 27.01 -8.34 9.60
N SER A 338 26.11 -9.29 9.80
CA SER A 338 24.91 -9.11 10.63
C SER A 338 25.30 -8.90 12.09
N ILE A 339 24.46 -8.17 12.81
CA ILE A 339 24.63 -7.91 14.23
C ILE A 339 24.13 -9.15 14.97
N LYS A 340 25.06 -10.02 15.37
CA LYS A 340 24.75 -11.23 16.14
C LYS A 340 24.24 -10.82 17.52
N ILE A 341 22.97 -11.09 17.77
CA ILE A 341 22.29 -10.83 19.04
C ILE A 341 21.49 -12.09 19.34
N GLU A 342 22.12 -12.98 20.11
CA GLU A 342 21.51 -14.25 20.48
C GLU A 342 20.20 -14.01 21.23
N GLY A 343 19.15 -14.73 20.83
CA GLY A 343 17.82 -14.61 21.42
C GLY A 343 16.99 -13.41 20.96
N VAL A 344 17.48 -12.51 20.09
CA VAL A 344 16.68 -11.33 19.68
C VAL A 344 15.30 -11.71 19.16
N VAL A 345 14.24 -11.10 19.68
CA VAL A 345 12.87 -11.37 19.21
C VAL A 345 12.43 -10.31 18.21
N ASP A 346 12.57 -9.03 18.59
CA ASP A 346 12.11 -7.91 17.80
C ASP A 346 12.98 -6.66 18.03
N PHE A 347 12.94 -5.73 17.09
CA PHE A 347 13.61 -4.44 17.17
C PHE A 347 12.79 -3.34 16.51
N GLU A 348 12.98 -2.10 16.92
CA GLU A 348 12.35 -0.93 16.31
C GLU A 348 13.36 0.19 16.12
N TRP A 349 13.25 0.89 14.99
CA TRP A 349 13.98 2.14 14.78
C TRP A 349 13.31 3.27 15.55
N ARG A 350 14.13 4.15 16.12
CA ARG A 350 13.64 5.41 16.67
C ARG A 350 13.12 6.29 15.54
N PRO A 351 11.85 6.74 15.58
CA PRO A 351 11.34 7.72 14.63
C PRO A 351 12.13 9.03 14.69
N MET A 352 12.22 9.72 13.56
CA MET A 352 12.86 11.03 13.48
C MET A 352 11.84 12.13 13.73
N GLY A 353 12.06 12.93 14.78
CA GLY A 353 11.20 14.06 15.11
C GLY A 353 11.46 15.30 14.28
N ASP A 354 10.57 16.28 14.39
CA ASP A 354 10.64 17.57 13.70
C ASP A 354 11.94 18.31 14.03
N LYS A 355 12.38 18.26 15.31
CA LYS A 355 13.65 18.86 15.75
C LYS A 355 14.87 18.20 15.10
N ASP A 356 14.83 16.89 14.91
CA ASP A 356 15.94 16.13 14.36
C ASP A 356 16.14 16.44 12.88
N ARG A 357 15.03 16.57 12.14
CA ARG A 357 15.03 16.96 10.73
C ARG A 357 15.63 18.35 10.55
N GLU A 358 15.22 19.30 11.39
CA GLU A 358 15.77 20.66 11.34
C GLU A 358 17.27 20.70 11.63
N ASP A 359 17.72 19.95 12.63
CA ASP A 359 19.14 19.91 12.98
C ASP A 359 19.97 19.26 11.86
N MET A 360 19.47 18.17 11.26
CA MET A 360 20.07 17.55 10.07
C MET A 360 20.10 18.49 8.86
N GLU A 361 19.03 19.24 8.58
CA GLU A 361 19.01 20.21 7.49
C GLU A 361 20.00 21.36 7.69
N LYS A 362 20.13 21.86 8.92
CA LYS A 362 21.13 22.89 9.26
C LYS A 362 22.54 22.37 9.09
N GLU A 363 22.81 21.13 9.52
CA GLU A 363 24.10 20.47 9.32
C GLU A 363 24.43 20.32 7.84
N ASN A 364 23.48 19.85 7.02
CA ASN A 364 23.65 19.72 5.57
C ASN A 364 23.92 21.06 4.88
N LYS A 365 23.20 22.13 5.27
CA LYS A 365 23.43 23.48 4.74
C LYS A 365 24.77 24.07 5.18
N ALA A 366 25.17 23.86 6.44
CA ALA A 366 26.47 24.30 6.93
C ALA A 366 27.62 23.59 6.21
N ALA A 367 27.50 22.28 5.98
CA ALA A 367 28.44 21.49 5.20
C ALA A 367 28.56 21.98 3.76
N ALA A 368 27.43 22.25 3.08
CA ALA A 368 27.41 22.80 1.72
C ALA A 368 28.08 24.19 1.63
N ASN A 369 27.92 25.02 2.66
CA ASN A 369 28.47 26.37 2.73
C ASN A 369 29.89 26.43 3.32
N GLY A 370 30.55 25.30 3.57
CA GLY A 370 31.90 25.25 4.15
C GLY A 370 32.01 25.87 5.55
N THR A 371 30.89 26.02 6.25
CA THR A 371 30.85 26.64 7.58
C THR A 371 31.18 25.59 8.63
N PRO A 372 32.07 25.87 9.60
CA PRO A 372 32.41 24.89 10.63
C PRO A 372 31.18 24.51 11.46
N ILE A 373 30.85 23.21 11.44
CA ILE A 373 29.74 22.62 12.19
C ILE A 373 30.05 22.74 13.69
N LYS A 374 29.20 23.46 14.44
CA LYS A 374 29.35 23.64 15.89
C LYS A 374 28.84 22.44 16.72
N SER A 375 28.10 21.50 16.13
CA SER A 375 27.63 20.28 16.81
C SER A 375 28.76 19.25 16.89
N LYS A 376 29.01 18.72 18.10
CA LYS A 376 30.15 17.83 18.39
C LYS A 376 29.91 16.36 17.99
N LYS A 377 28.69 15.98 17.59
CA LYS A 377 28.33 14.61 17.15
C LYS A 377 27.24 14.72 16.07
N ALA A 378 27.51 14.17 14.88
CA ALA A 378 26.53 14.08 13.81
C ALA A 378 25.33 13.24 14.26
N TRP A 379 24.15 13.53 13.72
CA TRP A 379 22.97 12.73 13.97
C TRP A 379 23.19 11.25 13.60
N GLU A 380 22.93 10.35 14.55
CA GLU A 380 22.97 8.90 14.34
C GLU A 380 21.59 8.30 14.59
N ASN A 381 21.24 7.27 13.82
CA ASN A 381 20.02 6.51 14.03
C ASN A 381 20.11 5.74 15.36
N MET A 382 18.96 5.35 15.90
CA MET A 382 18.89 4.56 17.13
C MET A 382 17.99 3.35 16.93
N LEU A 383 18.44 2.22 17.47
CA LEU A 383 17.74 0.94 17.47
C LEU A 383 17.40 0.57 18.91
N ALA A 384 16.15 0.19 19.15
CA ALA A 384 15.75 -0.52 20.35
C ALA A 384 15.49 -1.97 20.01
N TYR A 385 16.01 -2.91 20.79
CA TYR A 385 15.70 -4.33 20.62
C TYR A 385 15.60 -5.03 21.96
N TRP A 386 14.96 -6.19 21.98
CA TRP A 386 14.85 -6.99 23.19
C TRP A 386 15.20 -8.46 22.97
N THR A 387 15.73 -9.08 24.02
CA THR A 387 16.04 -10.50 24.11
C THR A 387 15.28 -11.12 25.29
N PRO A 388 14.71 -12.32 25.15
CA PRO A 388 13.98 -13.00 26.21
C PRO A 388 14.96 -13.62 27.21
N GLU A 389 14.40 -14.21 28.27
CA GLU A 389 15.17 -15.01 29.21
C GLU A 389 15.65 -16.29 28.56
N VAL A 390 16.96 -16.52 28.58
CA VAL A 390 17.59 -17.73 28.05
C VAL A 390 18.53 -18.29 29.11
N GLN A 391 18.23 -19.50 29.60
CA GLN A 391 18.99 -20.19 30.64
C GLN A 391 19.21 -19.31 31.89
N ASN A 392 20.43 -18.83 32.11
CA ASN A 392 20.80 -17.98 33.25
C ASN A 392 20.89 -16.48 32.90
N GLN A 393 20.59 -16.09 31.66
CA GLN A 393 20.60 -14.68 31.24
C GLN A 393 19.20 -14.07 31.39
N PRO A 394 19.06 -12.91 32.07
CA PRO A 394 17.79 -12.22 32.19
C PRO A 394 17.34 -11.65 30.85
N ALA A 395 16.03 -11.46 30.70
CA ALA A 395 15.49 -10.68 29.59
C ALA A 395 16.08 -9.28 29.61
N ARG A 396 16.24 -8.68 28.43
CA ARG A 396 16.98 -7.44 28.28
C ARG A 396 16.40 -6.59 27.18
N VAL A 397 16.25 -5.30 27.48
CA VAL A 397 15.96 -4.26 26.50
C VAL A 397 17.23 -3.44 26.33
N THR A 398 17.63 -3.23 25.09
CA THR A 398 18.85 -2.49 24.74
C THR A 398 18.53 -1.36 23.77
N LEU A 399 19.01 -0.16 24.09
CA LEU A 399 19.12 0.97 23.19
C LEU A 399 20.54 1.04 22.64
N SER A 400 20.67 1.04 21.32
CA SER A 400 21.96 1.14 20.63
C SER A 400 21.89 2.21 19.56
N SER A 401 22.99 2.97 19.42
CA SER A 401 23.18 3.90 18.32
C SER A 401 23.64 3.15 17.07
N PHE A 402 23.30 3.68 15.90
CA PHE A 402 23.59 3.07 14.62
C PHE A 402 23.97 4.18 13.61
N PRO A 403 25.09 4.04 12.87
CA PRO A 403 25.84 2.80 12.62
C PRO A 403 26.99 2.47 13.57
N SER A 404 27.26 3.30 14.58
CA SER A 404 28.38 3.11 15.52
C SER A 404 28.26 1.84 16.38
N ARG A 405 27.03 1.34 16.58
CA ARG A 405 26.70 0.16 17.41
C ARG A 405 27.09 0.34 18.88
N GLU A 406 27.25 1.59 19.33
CA GLU A 406 27.50 1.90 20.74
C GLU A 406 26.21 1.63 21.53
N ILE A 407 26.32 0.85 22.61
CA ILE A 407 25.21 0.57 23.53
C ILE A 407 25.01 1.81 24.40
N LEU A 408 23.86 2.45 24.23
CA LEU A 408 23.52 3.70 24.90
C LEU A 408 22.91 3.44 26.28
N ARG A 409 22.00 2.46 26.35
CA ARG A 409 21.31 2.09 27.58
C ARG A 409 20.87 0.64 27.51
N GLN A 410 20.90 -0.04 28.66
CA GLN A 410 20.42 -1.41 28.76
C GLN A 410 19.65 -1.58 30.08
N LYS A 411 18.51 -2.26 30.02
CA LYS A 411 17.69 -2.60 31.18
C LYS A 411 17.46 -4.11 31.22
N ASN A 412 17.78 -4.72 32.36
CA ASN A 412 17.50 -6.13 32.60
C ASN A 412 16.11 -6.29 33.24
N LEU A 413 15.39 -7.33 32.82
CA LEU A 413 14.04 -7.68 33.22
C LEU A 413 13.99 -9.16 33.66
N PHE A 414 13.00 -9.53 34.47
CA PHE A 414 12.90 -10.86 35.08
C PHE A 414 11.46 -11.39 35.09
N ASN A 415 11.27 -12.70 34.92
CA ASN A 415 9.97 -13.33 34.72
C ASN A 415 9.17 -12.67 33.57
N VAL A 416 9.82 -12.45 32.43
CA VAL A 416 9.20 -11.83 31.24
C VAL A 416 8.57 -12.88 30.35
N THR A 417 7.34 -12.62 29.91
CA THR A 417 6.64 -13.40 28.89
C THR A 417 6.82 -12.78 27.50
N GLU A 418 6.56 -11.47 27.39
CA GLU A 418 6.60 -10.74 26.12
C GLU A 418 7.01 -9.28 26.38
N CYS A 419 7.74 -8.68 25.43
CA CYS A 419 7.96 -7.23 25.37
C CYS A 419 7.45 -6.69 24.03
N LYS A 420 6.73 -5.57 24.07
CA LYS A 420 6.37 -4.76 22.89
C LYS A 420 6.96 -3.36 23.00
N LEU A 421 7.53 -2.87 21.91
CA LEU A 421 8.23 -1.59 21.83
C LEU A 421 7.30 -0.52 21.22
N TYR A 422 7.04 0.57 21.94
CA TYR A 422 6.20 1.67 21.48
C TYR A 422 6.98 2.98 21.50
N TRP A 423 7.33 3.47 20.32
CA TRP A 423 7.99 4.77 20.16
C TRP A 423 6.96 5.91 20.09
N GLN A 424 7.26 7.01 20.76
CA GLN A 424 6.55 8.26 20.53
C GLN A 424 6.98 8.83 19.16
N ASN A 425 6.06 9.48 18.44
CA ASN A 425 6.25 9.83 17.03
C ASN A 425 7.39 10.84 16.73
N GLN A 426 7.84 11.61 17.72
CA GLN A 426 9.01 12.49 17.67
C GLN A 426 10.30 11.81 18.19
N GLY A 427 10.20 10.55 18.62
CA GLY A 427 11.29 9.76 19.16
C GLY A 427 11.78 10.26 20.52
N ASP A 428 10.96 11.00 21.27
CA ASP A 428 11.38 11.56 22.57
C ASP A 428 11.32 10.53 23.70
N PHE A 429 10.36 9.61 23.60
CA PHE A 429 10.11 8.55 24.57
C PHE A 429 9.99 7.19 23.87
N LEU A 430 10.47 6.15 24.55
CA LEU A 430 10.18 4.74 24.21
C LEU A 430 9.51 4.11 25.43
N CYS A 431 8.29 3.59 25.24
CA CYS A 431 7.67 2.71 26.24
C CYS A 431 7.90 1.26 25.82
N VAL A 432 8.45 0.47 26.73
CA VAL A 432 8.45 -0.98 26.58
C VAL A 432 7.35 -1.54 27.45
N LYS A 433 6.30 -2.06 26.80
CA LYS A 433 5.25 -2.81 27.48
C LYS A 433 5.78 -4.21 27.75
N VAL A 434 5.96 -4.54 29.03
CA VAL A 434 6.50 -5.82 29.49
C VAL A 434 5.40 -6.62 30.16
N ASP A 435 4.97 -7.71 29.53
CA ASP A 435 4.07 -8.68 30.16
C ASP A 435 4.91 -9.61 31.03
N ARG A 436 4.72 -9.49 32.34
CA ARG A 436 5.44 -10.26 33.36
C ARG A 436 4.54 -11.34 33.92
N HIS A 437 5.12 -12.51 34.18
CA HIS A 437 4.42 -13.57 34.88
C HIS A 437 4.88 -13.69 36.33
N THR A 438 3.98 -14.14 37.20
CA THR A 438 4.37 -14.55 38.56
C THR A 438 5.29 -15.77 38.52
N LYS A 439 6.09 -16.02 39.58
CA LYS A 439 6.98 -17.20 39.64
C LYS A 439 6.27 -18.54 39.40
N THR A 440 4.97 -18.62 39.73
CA THR A 440 4.12 -19.80 39.51
C THR A 440 3.53 -19.89 38.10
N LYS A 441 3.75 -18.87 37.25
CA LYS A 441 3.20 -18.70 35.90
C LYS A 441 1.67 -18.71 35.82
N LYS A 442 0.98 -18.46 36.94
CA LYS A 442 -0.49 -18.49 37.02
C LYS A 442 -1.17 -17.18 36.65
N SER A 443 -0.47 -16.06 36.78
CA SER A 443 -1.01 -14.73 36.51
C SER A 443 0.02 -13.90 35.77
N ILE A 444 -0.49 -13.04 34.89
CA ILE A 444 0.27 -12.08 34.10
C ILE A 444 -0.13 -10.68 34.58
N PHE A 445 0.86 -9.81 34.74
CA PHE A 445 0.70 -8.39 35.05
C PHE A 445 1.64 -7.58 34.15
N CYS A 446 1.36 -6.29 33.98
CA CYS A 446 2.08 -5.46 33.02
C CYS A 446 2.96 -4.44 33.72
N ASN A 447 4.22 -4.33 33.29
CA ASN A 447 5.09 -3.22 33.65
C ASN A 447 5.36 -2.39 32.40
N LEU A 448 5.24 -1.06 32.51
CA LEU A 448 5.67 -0.14 31.46
C LEU A 448 7.03 0.42 31.85
N GLU A 449 8.05 0.11 31.04
CA GLU A 449 9.41 0.64 31.21
C GLU A 449 9.58 1.79 30.21
N ILE A 450 9.52 3.03 30.70
CA ILE A 450 9.53 4.24 29.86
C ILE A 450 10.93 4.85 29.86
N PHE A 451 11.58 4.82 28.70
CA PHE A 451 12.89 5.42 28.47
C PHE A 451 12.71 6.86 27.97
N ARG A 452 13.38 7.81 28.61
CA ARG A 452 13.45 9.20 28.13
C ARG A 452 14.70 9.39 27.31
N VAL A 453 14.53 9.43 25.99
CA VAL A 453 15.65 9.25 25.06
C VAL A 453 16.42 10.55 24.81
N ARG A 454 15.80 11.69 25.08
CA ARG A 454 16.42 13.01 24.96
C ARG A 454 17.22 13.45 26.18
N GLU A 455 17.00 12.78 27.31
CA GLU A 455 17.65 13.11 28.57
C GLU A 455 19.00 12.40 28.70
N LYS A 456 19.92 13.01 29.45
CA LYS A 456 21.25 12.43 29.67
C LYS A 456 21.12 11.09 30.40
N ASP A 457 21.94 10.12 30.00
CA ASP A 457 22.01 8.77 30.59
C ASP A 457 20.73 7.92 30.41
N TYR A 458 19.77 8.38 29.60
CA TYR A 458 18.55 7.65 29.22
C TYR A 458 17.80 7.11 30.44
N PRO A 459 17.28 8.00 31.32
CA PRO A 459 16.58 7.57 32.52
C PRO A 459 15.38 6.69 32.15
N VAL A 460 15.17 5.66 32.97
CA VAL A 460 14.12 4.66 32.78
C VAL A 460 13.19 4.73 33.97
N GLU A 461 11.93 4.99 33.68
CA GLU A 461 10.86 5.00 34.65
C GLU A 461 10.02 3.73 34.56
N ILE A 462 9.50 3.27 35.69
CA ILE A 462 8.73 2.04 35.78
C ILE A 462 7.34 2.38 36.29
N VAL A 463 6.33 2.09 35.47
CA VAL A 463 4.91 2.14 35.88
C VAL A 463 4.40 0.71 35.98
N GLU A 464 4.06 0.29 37.20
CA GLU A 464 3.56 -1.06 37.48
C GLU A 464 2.03 -1.08 37.42
N LEU A 465 1.48 -2.03 36.66
CA LEU A 465 0.05 -2.22 36.47
C LEU A 465 -0.32 -3.63 36.91
N LYS A 466 -1.41 -3.73 37.69
CA LYS A 466 -1.90 -5.03 38.18
C LYS A 466 -2.58 -5.84 37.08
N ASP A 467 -3.18 -5.14 36.12
CA ASP A 467 -4.01 -5.72 35.08
C ASP A 467 -3.22 -5.89 33.78
N THR A 468 -3.74 -6.72 32.88
CA THR A 468 -3.11 -6.95 31.58
C THR A 468 -3.43 -5.77 30.66
N VAL A 469 -2.40 -5.20 30.03
CA VAL A 469 -2.56 -4.09 29.06
C VAL A 469 -2.79 -4.68 27.67
N THR A 470 -3.91 -4.32 27.06
CA THR A 470 -4.33 -4.79 25.73
C THR A 470 -3.92 -3.83 24.62
N ASP A 471 -4.00 -2.52 24.87
CA ASP A 471 -3.62 -1.46 23.93
C ASP A 471 -2.85 -0.35 24.65
N PHE A 472 -1.91 0.27 23.94
CA PHE A 472 -1.09 1.38 24.43
C PHE A 472 -0.85 2.36 23.30
N SER A 473 -1.11 3.64 23.54
CA SER A 473 -0.85 4.68 22.55
C SER A 473 -0.29 5.95 23.15
N TRP A 474 0.84 6.40 22.61
CA TRP A 474 1.41 7.72 22.86
C TRP A 474 0.56 8.82 22.24
N GLU A 475 0.52 9.97 22.90
CA GLU A 475 0.04 11.21 22.30
C GLU A 475 1.04 11.70 21.25
N PRO A 476 0.61 11.93 19.99
CA PRO A 476 1.45 12.53 18.97
C PRO A 476 1.92 13.93 19.38
N LYS A 477 3.23 14.19 19.26
CA LYS A 477 3.87 15.49 19.62
C LYS A 477 3.68 15.90 21.08
N GLY A 478 3.23 14.99 21.94
CA GLY A 478 3.04 15.18 23.37
C GLY A 478 3.88 14.22 24.20
N GLU A 479 3.73 14.36 25.52
CA GLU A 479 4.33 13.47 26.53
C GLU A 479 3.29 12.57 27.21
N ARG A 480 2.01 12.74 26.90
CA ARG A 480 0.94 11.91 27.48
C ARG A 480 0.83 10.57 26.76
N PHE A 481 0.25 9.60 27.44
CA PHE A 481 -0.17 8.35 26.80
C PHE A 481 -1.46 7.85 27.43
N ALA A 482 -2.16 7.00 26.69
CA ALA A 482 -3.28 6.25 27.21
C ALA A 482 -3.02 4.76 27.06
N LEU A 483 -3.62 3.98 27.95
CA LEU A 483 -3.60 2.52 27.88
C LEU A 483 -4.99 1.97 28.13
N VAL A 484 -5.24 0.80 27.54
CA VAL A 484 -6.43 0.00 27.80
C VAL A 484 -5.99 -1.25 28.55
N SER A 485 -6.46 -1.39 29.79
CA SER A 485 -6.20 -2.56 30.63
C SER A 485 -7.47 -3.39 30.82
N SER A 486 -7.33 -4.68 31.06
CA SER A 486 -8.44 -5.55 31.43
C SER A 486 -8.01 -6.55 32.49
N SER A 487 -8.89 -6.72 33.48
CA SER A 487 -8.85 -7.78 34.50
C SER A 487 -9.90 -8.86 34.26
N ASP A 488 -10.60 -8.81 33.12
CA ASP A 488 -11.67 -9.74 32.79
C ASP A 488 -11.10 -11.16 32.60
N PRO A 489 -11.58 -12.19 33.32
CA PRO A 489 -11.11 -13.57 33.15
C PRO A 489 -11.33 -14.14 31.75
N ASN A 490 -12.22 -13.54 30.95
CA ASN A 490 -12.49 -13.97 29.57
C ASN A 490 -11.47 -13.37 28.57
N LEU A 491 -10.54 -12.53 29.03
CA LEU A 491 -9.49 -11.95 28.18
C LEU A 491 -8.64 -13.06 27.54
N GLY A 492 -8.64 -13.10 26.21
CA GLY A 492 -7.89 -14.10 25.42
C GLY A 492 -8.72 -15.31 24.94
N ASN A 493 -9.93 -15.53 25.47
CA ASN A 493 -10.88 -16.48 24.90
C ASN A 493 -12.32 -15.96 25.03
N PRO A 494 -12.66 -14.85 24.35
CA PRO A 494 -14.02 -14.32 24.38
C PRO A 494 -14.94 -15.31 23.66
N GLY A 495 -15.85 -15.92 24.41
CA GLY A 495 -16.96 -16.66 23.80
C GLY A 495 -17.77 -15.75 22.86
N PRO A 496 -18.51 -16.32 21.89
CA PRO A 496 -19.31 -15.53 20.96
C PRO A 496 -20.27 -14.59 21.71
N GLY A 497 -20.24 -13.29 21.39
CA GLY A 497 -21.10 -12.27 22.00
C GLY A 497 -20.69 -11.78 23.39
N ILE A 498 -19.56 -12.26 23.95
CA ILE A 498 -19.03 -11.74 25.22
C ILE A 498 -18.27 -10.44 24.95
N THR A 499 -18.72 -9.34 25.56
CA THR A 499 -17.98 -8.08 25.56
C THR A 499 -17.03 -8.03 26.75
N ILE A 500 -15.74 -7.94 26.47
CA ILE A 500 -14.68 -7.83 27.49
C ILE A 500 -14.78 -6.47 28.17
N LYS A 501 -14.79 -6.46 29.52
CA LYS A 501 -14.71 -5.20 30.27
C LYS A 501 -13.27 -4.68 30.28
N THR A 502 -13.13 -3.39 30.01
CA THR A 502 -11.84 -2.71 29.94
C THR A 502 -11.84 -1.44 30.77
N ASP A 503 -10.66 -1.04 31.22
CA ASP A 503 -10.42 0.22 31.89
C ASP A 503 -9.46 1.04 31.03
N VAL A 504 -9.76 2.32 30.84
CA VAL A 504 -8.90 3.24 30.08
C VAL A 504 -8.24 4.21 31.04
N SER A 505 -6.91 4.28 31.02
CA SER A 505 -6.15 5.17 31.89
C SER A 505 -5.27 6.12 31.10
N PHE A 506 -5.32 7.40 31.45
CA PHE A 506 -4.46 8.46 30.89
C PHE A 506 -3.32 8.77 31.85
N TYR A 507 -2.11 8.93 31.33
CA TYR A 507 -0.91 9.24 32.10
C TYR A 507 -0.20 10.48 31.54
N GLN A 508 0.48 11.21 32.41
CA GLN A 508 1.31 12.35 32.06
C GLN A 508 2.54 12.45 32.95
N LEU A 509 3.64 12.93 32.37
CA LEU A 509 4.87 13.22 33.08
C LEU A 509 4.69 14.43 34.00
N ASP A 510 4.76 14.21 35.32
CA ASP A 510 4.90 15.29 36.28
C ASP A 510 6.34 15.78 36.29
N ARG A 511 6.61 16.92 35.66
CA ARG A 511 7.95 17.52 35.58
C ARG A 511 8.53 17.93 36.93
N THR A 512 7.71 18.11 37.97
CA THR A 512 8.20 18.49 39.30
C THR A 512 8.86 17.32 40.02
N LYS A 513 8.26 16.13 39.91
CA LYS A 513 8.77 14.89 40.53
C LYS A 513 9.57 14.03 39.55
N GLY A 514 9.41 14.29 38.26
CA GLY A 514 10.02 13.51 37.19
C GLY A 514 9.47 12.10 37.14
N ASP A 515 8.16 11.90 37.34
CA ASP A 515 7.46 10.62 37.24
C ASP A 515 6.14 10.74 36.44
N PHE A 516 5.76 9.71 35.70
CA PHE A 516 4.48 9.54 35.04
C PHE A 516 3.41 9.16 36.06
N LYS A 517 2.39 10.02 36.16
CA LYS A 517 1.25 9.80 37.05
C LYS A 517 -0.04 9.62 36.27
N PRO A 518 -0.97 8.78 36.77
CA PRO A 518 -2.30 8.70 36.20
C PRO A 518 -2.99 10.05 36.36
N LEU A 519 -3.50 10.59 35.24
CA LEU A 519 -4.35 11.77 35.20
C LEU A 519 -5.79 11.39 35.57
N LYS A 520 -6.32 10.37 34.89
CA LYS A 520 -7.69 9.89 35.05
C LYS A 520 -7.79 8.44 34.59
N THR A 521 -8.52 7.64 35.33
CA THR A 521 -8.88 6.26 34.95
C THR A 521 -10.39 6.18 34.78
N LEU A 522 -10.81 5.61 33.66
CA LEU A 522 -12.19 5.39 33.27
C LEU A 522 -12.48 3.88 33.43
N PRO A 523 -13.06 3.45 34.57
CA PRO A 523 -13.30 2.04 34.81
C PRO A 523 -14.55 1.51 34.10
N ALA A 524 -14.61 0.19 33.94
CA ALA A 524 -15.77 -0.57 33.48
C ALA A 524 -16.33 -0.15 32.11
N ARG A 525 -15.43 0.15 31.17
CA ARG A 525 -15.71 0.45 29.77
C ARG A 525 -15.70 -0.82 28.92
N THR A 526 -15.95 -0.64 27.63
CA THR A 526 -15.82 -1.68 26.60
C THR A 526 -14.91 -1.25 25.45
N SER A 527 -14.24 -0.10 25.60
CA SER A 527 -13.30 0.44 24.61
C SER A 527 -12.06 -0.43 24.54
N ASN A 528 -11.66 -0.81 23.33
CA ASN A 528 -10.49 -1.66 23.10
C ASN A 528 -9.39 -0.98 22.27
N THR A 529 -9.68 0.19 21.72
CA THR A 529 -8.78 0.93 20.83
C THR A 529 -8.71 2.38 21.26
N VAL A 530 -7.50 2.93 21.37
CA VAL A 530 -7.27 4.37 21.58
C VAL A 530 -6.75 5.00 20.29
N ARG A 531 -7.41 6.06 19.80
CA ARG A 531 -6.98 6.84 18.64
C ARG A 531 -6.78 8.30 19.01
N TRP A 532 -5.53 8.75 19.04
CA TRP A 532 -5.19 10.16 19.26
C TRP A 532 -5.26 10.96 17.96
N SER A 533 -5.70 12.21 18.08
CA SER A 533 -5.54 13.19 17.00
C SER A 533 -4.04 13.38 16.70
N PRO A 534 -3.62 13.46 15.42
CA PRO A 534 -2.23 13.72 15.04
C PRO A 534 -1.63 15.01 15.60
N ARG A 535 -2.47 15.93 16.09
CA ARG A 535 -2.04 17.17 16.77
C ARG A 535 -1.93 17.04 18.28
N GLY A 536 -2.30 15.90 18.85
CA GLY A 536 -2.48 15.69 20.29
C GLY A 536 -3.79 16.28 20.80
N ARG A 537 -3.90 16.45 22.12
CA ARG A 537 -5.04 17.00 22.88
C ARG A 537 -6.32 16.17 22.84
N HIS A 538 -6.84 15.87 21.64
CA HIS A 538 -8.07 15.11 21.45
C HIS A 538 -7.77 13.62 21.28
N VAL A 539 -8.63 12.79 21.87
CA VAL A 539 -8.53 11.33 21.77
C VAL A 539 -9.92 10.71 21.65
N VAL A 540 -10.01 9.65 20.85
CA VAL A 540 -11.21 8.86 20.69
C VAL A 540 -10.97 7.48 21.28
N LEU A 541 -11.88 7.06 22.14
CA LEU A 541 -11.95 5.70 22.66
C LEU A 541 -13.01 4.95 21.87
N ALA A 542 -12.61 3.88 21.21
CA ALA A 542 -13.50 3.12 20.34
C ALA A 542 -13.60 1.65 20.77
N THR A 543 -14.78 1.07 20.57
CA THR A 543 -14.99 -0.38 20.61
C THR A 543 -15.04 -0.92 19.18
N VAL A 544 -13.90 -1.38 18.68
CA VAL A 544 -13.73 -1.85 17.30
C VAL A 544 -13.88 -3.37 17.24
N GLY A 545 -14.57 -3.89 16.22
CA GLY A 545 -14.66 -5.33 15.93
C GLY A 545 -15.58 -6.13 16.86
N SER A 546 -16.34 -5.47 17.73
CA SER A 546 -17.35 -6.12 18.56
C SER A 546 -18.69 -6.22 17.81
N SER A 547 -19.34 -7.38 17.90
CA SER A 547 -20.63 -7.64 17.24
C SER A 547 -21.84 -7.03 17.96
N SER A 548 -21.66 -6.54 19.19
CA SER A 548 -22.75 -6.07 20.07
C SER A 548 -22.59 -4.62 20.54
N LYS A 549 -21.39 -4.06 20.43
CA LYS A 549 -21.04 -2.72 20.92
C LYS A 549 -20.13 -2.04 19.92
N SER A 550 -20.43 -0.80 19.54
CA SER A 550 -19.62 -0.03 18.59
C SER A 550 -19.59 1.46 18.97
N GLU A 551 -19.43 1.69 20.27
CA GLU A 551 -19.46 3.01 20.89
C GLU A 551 -18.14 3.75 20.66
N LEU A 552 -18.25 5.05 20.42
CA LEU A 552 -17.18 6.00 20.21
C LEU A 552 -17.31 7.10 21.27
N GLU A 553 -16.29 7.28 22.11
CA GLU A 553 -16.25 8.36 23.09
C GLU A 553 -15.16 9.37 22.73
N PHE A 554 -15.54 10.63 22.59
CA PHE A 554 -14.66 11.75 22.25
C PHE A 554 -14.24 12.49 23.51
N TRP A 555 -12.93 12.67 23.69
CA TRP A 555 -12.35 13.27 24.88
C TRP A 555 -11.37 14.38 24.51
N ASP A 556 -11.40 15.48 25.28
CA ASP A 556 -10.40 16.55 25.28
C ASP A 556 -9.60 16.46 26.59
N LEU A 557 -8.28 16.40 26.49
CA LEU A 557 -7.40 16.32 27.66
C LEU A 557 -6.88 17.68 28.14
N ASP A 558 -7.05 18.74 27.34
CA ASP A 558 -6.68 20.12 27.69
C ASP A 558 -7.90 21.04 27.58
N PHE A 559 -9.05 20.59 28.09
CA PHE A 559 -10.25 21.42 28.07
C PHE A 559 -10.07 22.60 29.02
N THR A 560 -10.02 23.82 28.45
CA THR A 560 -9.94 25.06 29.22
C THR A 560 -11.28 25.78 29.20
N ALA A 561 -12.13 25.54 30.19
CA ALA A 561 -13.22 26.46 30.54
C ALA A 561 -12.66 27.66 31.33
N ASP A 562 -13.32 28.83 31.28
CA ASP A 562 -12.87 30.00 32.06
C ASP A 562 -12.81 29.70 33.58
N GLU A 563 -13.57 28.73 34.09
CA GLU A 563 -13.51 28.27 35.48
C GLU A 563 -12.24 27.45 35.82
N THR A 564 -11.62 26.80 34.84
CA THR A 564 -10.40 25.96 35.00
C THR A 564 -9.10 26.76 35.04
N ARG A 565 -9.13 28.09 34.85
CA ARG A 565 -7.96 28.99 34.97
C ARG A 565 -7.55 29.32 36.41
N ARG A 566 -8.14 28.68 37.42
CA ARG A 566 -7.68 28.85 38.81
C ARG A 566 -6.32 28.20 38.99
N GLU A 567 -5.30 28.98 39.32
CA GLU A 567 -4.01 28.46 39.79
C GLU A 567 -4.27 27.46 40.94
N GLY A 568 -3.89 26.19 40.73
CA GLY A 568 -4.14 25.11 41.69
C GLY A 568 -5.23 24.09 41.32
N ALA A 569 -5.73 24.08 40.08
CA ALA A 569 -6.64 23.01 39.62
C ALA A 569 -6.04 21.61 39.86
N PRO A 570 -6.84 20.63 40.35
CA PRO A 570 -6.36 19.26 40.58
C PRO A 570 -5.74 18.62 39.33
N TRP A 571 -4.75 17.74 39.52
CA TRP A 571 -4.13 16.96 38.45
C TRP A 571 -5.21 16.21 37.65
N GLY A 572 -5.26 16.39 36.32
CA GLY A 572 -6.26 15.76 35.45
C GLY A 572 -7.60 16.49 35.28
N THR A 573 -7.77 17.69 35.83
CA THR A 573 -9.03 18.47 35.71
C THR A 573 -9.37 18.87 34.26
N GLY A 574 -8.36 18.98 33.38
CA GLY A 574 -8.57 19.30 31.96
C GLY A 574 -9.18 18.17 31.12
N ILE A 575 -9.37 16.97 31.69
CA ILE A 575 -9.92 15.82 30.95
C ILE A 575 -11.45 15.84 30.95
N GLN A 576 -12.01 16.26 29.84
CA GLN A 576 -13.44 16.41 29.63
C GLN A 576 -13.95 15.49 28.53
N HIS A 577 -15.10 14.87 28.78
CA HIS A 577 -15.84 14.13 27.76
C HIS A 577 -16.61 15.14 26.90
N LEU A 578 -16.42 15.06 25.58
CA LEU A 578 -17.05 15.96 24.61
C LEU A 578 -18.37 15.38 24.10
N GLY A 579 -18.37 14.10 23.73
CA GLY A 579 -19.52 13.48 23.08
C GLY A 579 -19.36 11.98 22.93
N THR A 580 -20.50 11.31 22.79
CA THR A 580 -20.58 9.87 22.50
C THR A 580 -21.31 9.69 21.18
N ALA A 581 -20.77 8.83 20.33
CA ALA A 581 -21.38 8.44 19.07
C ALA A 581 -21.39 6.91 18.95
N ASP A 582 -22.18 6.40 18.00
CA ASP A 582 -22.25 4.97 17.71
C ASP A 582 -22.18 4.77 16.19
N HIS A 583 -21.26 3.91 15.76
CA HIS A 583 -21.18 3.44 14.39
C HIS A 583 -21.26 1.92 14.40
N TYR A 584 -22.46 1.40 14.16
CA TYR A 584 -22.72 -0.04 14.18
C TYR A 584 -21.69 -0.85 13.39
N ALA A 585 -21.21 -1.93 14.01
CA ALA A 585 -20.24 -2.87 13.44
C ALA A 585 -18.93 -2.21 12.97
N LEU A 586 -18.48 -1.18 13.68
CA LEU A 586 -17.22 -0.50 13.47
C LEU A 586 -16.04 -1.47 13.31
N THR A 587 -15.33 -1.38 12.18
CA THR A 587 -14.14 -2.19 11.88
C THR A 587 -12.84 -1.41 11.95
N ASP A 588 -12.86 -0.10 11.69
CA ASP A 588 -11.68 0.75 11.80
C ASP A 588 -12.04 2.21 12.08
N ALA A 589 -11.12 2.93 12.72
CA ALA A 589 -11.25 4.35 13.06
C ALA A 589 -9.89 5.06 12.89
N GLU A 590 -9.86 6.09 12.06
CA GLU A 590 -8.65 6.83 11.71
C GLU A 590 -8.92 8.34 11.69
N TRP A 591 -8.00 9.11 12.27
CA TRP A 591 -8.02 10.57 12.21
C TRP A 591 -7.47 11.06 10.88
N ASP A 592 -8.03 12.16 10.39
CA ASP A 592 -7.44 12.86 9.27
C ASP A 592 -6.06 13.45 9.65
N PRO A 593 -5.16 13.70 8.68
CA PRO A 593 -3.80 14.16 8.96
C PRO A 593 -3.75 15.54 9.63
N SER A 594 -4.78 16.37 9.46
CA SER A 594 -4.87 17.67 10.12
C SER A 594 -5.32 17.56 11.58
N GLY A 595 -6.00 16.47 11.95
CA GLY A 595 -6.50 16.17 13.29
C GLY A 595 -7.80 16.87 13.66
N ARG A 596 -8.59 17.28 12.66
CA ARG A 596 -9.90 17.94 12.78
C ARG A 596 -11.07 16.95 12.75
N TYR A 597 -10.92 15.88 11.98
CA TYR A 597 -11.97 14.94 11.63
C TYR A 597 -11.54 13.51 11.94
N LEU A 598 -12.50 12.71 12.39
CA LEU A 598 -12.35 11.26 12.54
C LEU A 598 -13.19 10.58 11.47
N ALA A 599 -12.61 9.64 10.72
CA ALA A 599 -13.38 8.73 9.89
C ALA A 599 -13.49 7.37 10.57
N THR A 600 -14.67 6.79 10.50
CA THR A 600 -14.95 5.44 10.98
C THR A 600 -15.55 4.62 9.87
N SER A 601 -15.19 3.33 9.79
CA SER A 601 -15.62 2.47 8.69
C SER A 601 -16.06 1.08 9.16
N ALA A 602 -17.07 0.54 8.48
CA ALA A 602 -17.60 -0.80 8.63
C ALA A 602 -17.36 -1.58 7.33
N SER A 603 -16.40 -2.51 7.36
CA SER A 603 -15.88 -3.20 6.17
C SER A 603 -16.57 -4.54 5.88
N ALA A 604 -16.94 -4.71 4.60
CA ALA A 604 -17.45 -5.94 4.01
C ALA A 604 -16.47 -7.11 4.11
N TRP A 605 -15.17 -6.86 4.30
CA TRP A 605 -14.18 -7.92 4.55
C TRP A 605 -14.30 -8.57 5.93
N ARG A 606 -15.02 -7.93 6.87
CA ARG A 606 -15.22 -8.43 8.23
C ARG A 606 -16.64 -8.95 8.47
N HIS A 607 -17.65 -8.24 7.98
CA HIS A 607 -19.07 -8.60 8.11
C HIS A 607 -19.88 -8.03 6.94
N THR A 608 -21.08 -8.56 6.71
CA THR A 608 -21.92 -8.20 5.55
C THR A 608 -23.06 -7.22 5.86
N LEU A 609 -23.24 -6.83 7.12
CA LEU A 609 -24.36 -5.98 7.58
C LEU A 609 -23.94 -4.52 7.67
N GLU A 610 -24.76 -3.60 7.16
CA GLU A 610 -24.61 -2.13 7.30
C GLU A 610 -23.18 -1.61 7.06
N ASN A 611 -22.53 -2.10 5.99
CA ASN A 611 -21.22 -1.59 5.61
C ASN A 611 -21.29 -0.12 5.17
N GLY A 612 -20.19 0.60 5.34
CA GLY A 612 -20.16 2.03 5.07
C GLY A 612 -19.05 2.77 5.80
N TYR A 613 -19.11 4.10 5.74
CA TYR A 613 -18.24 4.97 6.51
C TYR A 613 -19.02 6.18 7.06
N ALA A 614 -18.50 6.76 8.13
CA ALA A 614 -19.01 7.98 8.72
C ALA A 614 -17.84 8.90 9.10
N ILE A 615 -18.01 10.20 8.90
CA ILE A 615 -17.02 11.22 9.27
C ILE A 615 -17.60 12.07 10.39
N TRP A 616 -16.80 12.26 11.44
CA TRP A 616 -17.15 12.95 12.67
C TRP A 616 -16.21 14.13 12.87
N ASP A 617 -16.72 15.20 13.47
CA ASP A 617 -15.84 16.23 14.01
C ASP A 617 -15.14 15.75 15.30
N PHE A 618 -14.21 16.54 15.82
CA PHE A 618 -13.49 16.22 17.06
C PHE A 618 -14.38 16.19 18.32
N ARG A 619 -15.63 16.66 18.25
CA ARG A 619 -16.60 16.65 19.36
C ARG A 619 -17.51 15.41 19.33
N GLY A 620 -17.49 14.65 18.23
CA GLY A 620 -18.36 13.50 18.00
C GLY A 620 -19.66 13.83 17.27
N GLN A 621 -19.76 15.01 16.65
CA GLN A 621 -20.86 15.34 15.75
C GLN A 621 -20.67 14.64 14.40
N GLU A 622 -21.69 13.89 13.97
CA GLU A 622 -21.72 13.28 12.64
C GLU A 622 -21.83 14.38 11.57
N LEU A 623 -20.85 14.42 10.67
CA LEU A 623 -20.87 15.33 9.51
C LEU A 623 -21.45 14.63 8.29
N GLU A 624 -20.99 13.40 8.04
CA GLU A 624 -21.41 12.58 6.90
C GLU A 624 -21.55 11.13 7.33
N LYS A 625 -22.56 10.44 6.80
CA LYS A 625 -22.74 9.00 6.98
C LYS A 625 -23.22 8.37 5.68
N HIS A 626 -22.45 7.40 5.21
CA HIS A 626 -22.71 6.69 3.97
C HIS A 626 -22.84 5.20 4.26
N ILE A 627 -24.07 4.70 4.21
CA ILE A 627 -24.34 3.26 4.27
C ILE A 627 -24.25 2.73 2.83
N LEU A 628 -23.22 1.93 2.57
CA LEU A 628 -22.82 1.51 1.24
C LEU A 628 -22.65 -0.01 1.22
N ASP A 629 -23.44 -0.69 0.40
CA ASP A 629 -23.28 -2.13 0.20
C ASP A 629 -21.87 -2.44 -0.37
N ARG A 630 -21.29 -3.54 0.13
CA ARG A 630 -19.94 -4.03 -0.21
C ARG A 630 -18.83 -2.98 -0.05
N PHE A 631 -18.98 -2.07 0.91
CA PHE A 631 -17.91 -1.13 1.27
C PHE A 631 -16.72 -1.88 1.89
N LYS A 632 -15.53 -1.73 1.34
CA LYS A 632 -14.34 -2.51 1.72
C LYS A 632 -13.37 -1.69 2.57
N GLN A 633 -13.07 -0.45 2.20
CA GLN A 633 -11.96 0.31 2.78
C GLN A 633 -12.20 1.83 2.73
N PHE A 634 -11.78 2.52 3.78
CA PHE A 634 -11.62 3.98 3.85
C PHE A 634 -10.17 4.30 4.22
N LEU A 635 -9.54 5.29 3.59
CA LEU A 635 -8.19 5.74 3.96
C LEU A 635 -8.02 7.25 3.75
N TRP A 636 -7.60 7.97 4.78
CA TRP A 636 -7.13 9.35 4.61
C TRP A 636 -5.81 9.41 3.85
N ARG A 637 -5.64 10.39 2.96
CA ARG A 637 -4.39 10.66 2.26
C ARG A 637 -3.40 11.32 3.23
N PRO A 638 -2.25 10.70 3.57
CA PRO A 638 -1.28 11.30 4.48
C PRO A 638 -0.69 12.60 3.94
N ARG A 639 -0.27 13.50 4.82
CA ARG A 639 0.42 14.75 4.46
C ARG A 639 1.93 14.64 4.73
N PRO A 640 2.80 15.12 3.83
CA PRO A 640 4.21 15.28 4.14
C PRO A 640 4.41 16.26 5.29
N PRO A 641 5.61 16.27 5.91
CA PRO A 641 5.99 17.31 6.85
C PRO A 641 5.79 18.71 6.27
N THR A 642 5.38 19.65 7.12
CA THR A 642 5.12 21.03 6.69
C THR A 642 6.39 21.67 6.12
N LEU A 643 6.23 22.38 5.00
CA LEU A 643 7.30 23.18 4.38
C LEU A 643 7.51 24.52 5.10
N LEU A 644 6.64 24.88 6.05
CA LEU A 644 6.69 26.15 6.75
C LEU A 644 7.79 26.17 7.81
N THR A 645 8.60 27.22 7.82
CA THR A 645 9.60 27.43 8.86
C THR A 645 8.94 27.71 10.21
N LYS A 646 9.65 27.47 11.31
CA LYS A 646 9.15 27.81 12.67
C LYS A 646 8.82 29.29 12.83
N GLU A 647 9.51 30.17 12.12
CA GLU A 647 9.23 31.61 12.13
C GLU A 647 7.90 31.92 11.45
N GLN A 648 7.65 31.35 10.27
CA GLN A 648 6.37 31.46 9.58
C GLN A 648 5.23 30.87 10.42
N GLN A 649 5.43 29.69 11.02
CA GLN A 649 4.43 29.10 11.92
C GLN A 649 4.15 29.98 13.14
N ARG A 650 5.18 30.62 13.72
CA ARG A 650 5.00 31.58 14.82
C ARG A 650 4.24 32.81 14.37
N GLN A 651 4.53 33.34 13.18
CA GLN A 651 3.82 34.48 12.61
C GLN A 651 2.35 34.15 12.37
N ILE A 652 2.04 32.97 11.80
CA ILE A 652 0.67 32.49 11.61
C ILE A 652 -0.07 32.42 12.95
N ARG A 653 0.55 31.87 14.00
CA ARG A 653 -0.06 31.81 15.33
C ARG A 653 -0.31 33.18 15.96
N ARG A 654 0.53 34.18 15.68
CA ARG A 654 0.35 35.55 16.18
C ARG A 654 -0.82 36.25 15.49
N ASN A 655 -0.99 36.02 14.19
CA ASN A 655 -2.03 36.65 13.38
C ASN A 655 -3.27 35.76 13.20
N LEU A 656 -3.44 34.72 14.04
CA LEU A 656 -4.50 33.72 13.88
C LEU A 656 -5.90 34.33 13.89
N LYS A 657 -6.12 35.39 14.69
CA LYS A 657 -7.41 36.11 14.73
C LYS A 657 -7.76 36.78 13.41
N GLU A 658 -6.77 37.36 12.73
CA GLU A 658 -6.97 38.01 11.43
C GLU A 658 -7.33 36.96 10.37
N TYR A 659 -6.60 35.83 10.34
CA TYR A 659 -6.91 34.73 9.43
C TYR A 659 -8.27 34.09 9.74
N SER A 660 -8.61 33.89 11.01
CA SER A 660 -9.93 33.36 11.41
C SER A 660 -11.04 34.22 10.85
N ARG A 661 -10.97 35.55 11.03
CA ARG A 661 -11.99 36.45 10.51
C ARG A 661 -12.16 36.35 8.99
N VAL A 662 -11.05 36.25 8.25
CA VAL A 662 -11.11 36.06 6.80
C VAL A 662 -11.80 34.74 6.43
N PHE A 663 -11.46 33.64 7.10
CA PHE A 663 -12.12 32.35 6.86
C PHE A 663 -13.59 32.36 7.27
N ASP A 664 -13.95 33.00 8.38
CA ASP A 664 -15.33 33.13 8.83
C ASP A 664 -16.16 33.96 7.83
N GLU A 665 -15.58 35.03 7.26
CA GLU A 665 -16.20 35.85 6.19
C GLU A 665 -16.39 35.04 4.89
N GLU A 666 -15.37 34.29 4.46
CA GLU A 666 -15.44 33.41 3.28
C GLU A 666 -16.49 32.31 3.46
N ASP A 667 -16.51 31.67 4.63
CA ASP A 667 -17.43 30.62 4.99
C ASP A 667 -18.89 31.09 5.01
N ALA A 668 -19.15 32.27 5.57
CA ALA A 668 -20.49 32.87 5.59
C ALA A 668 -20.96 33.25 4.18
N ALA A 669 -20.06 33.75 3.32
CA ALA A 669 -20.38 34.06 1.94
C ALA A 669 -20.75 32.80 1.13
N GLU A 670 -20.01 31.70 1.32
CA GLU A 670 -20.32 30.42 0.67
C GLU A 670 -21.66 29.84 1.14
N GLU A 671 -21.93 29.84 2.45
CA GLU A 671 -23.20 29.35 3.01
C GLU A 671 -24.40 30.13 2.46
N SER A 672 -24.27 31.46 2.37
CA SER A 672 -25.28 32.33 1.75
C SER A 672 -25.51 31.98 0.28
N ASN A 673 -24.46 31.79 -0.51
CA ASN A 673 -24.58 31.41 -1.92
C ASN A 673 -25.27 30.05 -2.11
N VAL A 674 -24.87 29.03 -1.33
CA VAL A 674 -25.49 27.69 -1.39
C VAL A 674 -26.96 27.75 -1.01
N SER A 675 -27.30 28.52 0.02
CA SER A 675 -28.69 28.73 0.43
C SER A 675 -29.52 29.37 -0.69
N ALA A 676 -28.96 30.38 -1.37
CA ALA A 676 -29.61 31.07 -2.48
C ALA A 676 -29.83 30.16 -3.69
N GLU A 677 -28.85 29.33 -4.06
CA GLU A 677 -28.98 28.36 -5.14
C GLU A 677 -30.03 27.29 -4.84
N LEU A 678 -30.05 26.77 -3.61
CA LEU A 678 -31.06 25.80 -3.17
C LEU A 678 -32.47 26.40 -3.22
N ILE A 679 -32.62 27.65 -2.78
CA ILE A 679 -33.88 28.40 -2.85
C ILE A 679 -34.30 28.59 -4.31
N ALA A 680 -33.38 28.98 -5.19
CA ALA A 680 -33.65 29.15 -6.61
C ALA A 680 -34.07 27.82 -7.29
N HIS A 681 -33.40 26.72 -6.95
CA HIS A 681 -33.74 25.39 -7.47
C HIS A 681 -35.12 24.93 -6.97
N ARG A 682 -35.42 25.10 -5.67
CA ARG A 682 -36.75 24.82 -5.10
C ARG A 682 -37.83 25.65 -5.79
N LYS A 683 -37.59 26.95 -5.97
CA LYS A 683 -38.51 27.84 -6.68
C LYS A 683 -38.76 27.37 -8.11
N ARG A 684 -37.71 27.01 -8.84
CA ARG A 684 -37.82 26.45 -10.20
C ARG A 684 -38.67 25.17 -10.23
N LEU A 685 -38.44 24.23 -9.32
CA LEU A 685 -39.23 22.99 -9.26
C LEU A 685 -40.71 23.25 -8.95
N VAL A 686 -40.99 24.20 -8.05
CA VAL A 686 -42.36 24.63 -7.75
C VAL A 686 -43.00 25.27 -8.99
N ASP A 687 -42.28 26.12 -9.72
CA ASP A 687 -42.76 26.73 -10.96
C ASP A 687 -43.02 25.68 -12.05
N GLU A 688 -42.13 24.70 -12.22
CA GLU A 688 -42.29 23.57 -13.15
C GLU A 688 -43.51 22.71 -12.79
N TRP A 689 -43.70 22.40 -11.49
CA TRP A 689 -44.87 21.67 -10.99
C TRP A 689 -46.17 22.45 -11.23
N ASN A 690 -46.18 23.75 -10.94
CA ASN A 690 -47.33 24.61 -11.17
C ASN A 690 -47.67 24.70 -12.66
N ALA A 691 -46.66 24.85 -13.54
CA ALA A 691 -46.85 24.84 -14.99
C ALA A 691 -47.41 23.50 -15.50
N TRP A 692 -46.97 22.37 -14.94
CA TRP A 692 -47.53 21.05 -15.23
C TRP A 692 -48.99 20.94 -14.78
N ARG A 693 -49.34 21.38 -13.56
CA ARG A 693 -50.72 21.38 -13.06
C ARG A 693 -51.66 22.19 -13.93
N VAL A 694 -51.24 23.37 -14.39
CA VAL A 694 -52.01 24.22 -15.30
C VAL A 694 -52.29 23.47 -16.61
N ARG A 695 -51.27 22.87 -17.21
CA ARG A 695 -51.39 22.09 -18.45
C ARG A 695 -52.35 20.91 -18.31
N CYS A 696 -52.25 20.13 -17.23
CA CYS A 696 -53.17 19.02 -17.00
C CYS A 696 -54.62 19.49 -16.78
N LYS A 697 -54.82 20.62 -16.09
CA LYS A 697 -56.16 21.22 -15.96
C LYS A 697 -56.73 21.63 -17.33
N GLU A 698 -55.90 22.21 -18.20
CA GLU A 698 -56.28 22.58 -19.56
C GLU A 698 -56.63 21.35 -20.42
N GLU A 699 -55.80 20.31 -20.38
CA GLU A 699 -56.06 19.05 -21.10
C GLU A 699 -57.37 18.39 -20.63
N VAL A 700 -57.58 18.29 -19.32
CA VAL A 700 -58.83 17.72 -18.75
C VAL A 700 -60.03 18.59 -19.11
N ALA A 701 -59.88 19.92 -19.13
CA ALA A 701 -60.95 20.81 -19.58
C ALA A 701 -61.26 20.63 -21.07
N GLU A 702 -60.24 20.42 -21.91
CA GLU A 702 -60.40 20.19 -23.34
C GLU A 702 -61.02 18.81 -23.63
N GLU A 703 -60.63 17.76 -22.92
CA GLU A 703 -61.25 16.43 -22.99
C GLU A 703 -62.71 16.47 -22.54
N ARG A 704 -63.03 17.19 -21.46
CA ARG A 704 -64.41 17.40 -21.02
C ARG A 704 -65.23 18.14 -22.08
N ARG A 705 -64.63 19.13 -22.76
CA ARG A 705 -65.26 19.85 -23.87
C ARG A 705 -65.52 18.94 -25.07
N LYS A 706 -64.59 18.03 -25.39
CA LYS A 706 -64.74 17.02 -26.47
C LYS A 706 -65.76 15.92 -26.13
N SER A 707 -65.92 15.58 -24.85
CA SER A 707 -66.84 14.52 -24.37
C SER A 707 -68.31 14.96 -24.21
N GLY A 708 -68.63 16.25 -24.42
CA GLY A 708 -70.03 16.73 -24.49
C GLY A 708 -70.80 16.72 -23.17
N LYS A 709 -70.14 16.61 -22.01
CA LYS A 709 -70.78 16.77 -20.69
C LYS A 709 -70.96 18.25 -20.36
N LYS A 710 -72.21 18.71 -20.20
CA LYS A 710 -72.55 20.07 -19.73
C LYS A 710 -71.99 20.31 -18.32
N SER A 711 -71.37 21.46 -18.12
CA SER A 711 -70.81 21.93 -16.85
C SER A 711 -71.91 22.17 -15.81
N GLU A 712 -71.76 21.61 -14.60
CA GLU A 712 -72.41 22.18 -13.43
C GLU A 712 -71.78 23.55 -13.10
N PRO A 713 -72.56 24.55 -12.66
CA PRO A 713 -72.00 25.82 -12.22
C PRO A 713 -71.24 25.58 -10.92
N ALA A 714 -69.92 25.71 -10.96
CA ALA A 714 -69.09 25.66 -9.77
C ALA A 714 -69.56 26.76 -8.81
N LYS A 715 -70.01 26.35 -7.61
CA LYS A 715 -70.28 27.26 -6.50
C LYS A 715 -69.01 28.08 -6.22
N GLU A 716 -69.16 29.40 -6.32
CA GLU A 716 -68.24 30.38 -5.77
C GLU A 716 -68.01 30.09 -4.28
N LYS A 717 -66.84 29.54 -3.96
CA LYS A 717 -66.05 29.63 -2.72
C LYS A 717 -65.21 28.37 -2.56
N ALA A 718 -64.16 28.28 -3.36
CA ALA A 718 -62.88 27.85 -2.85
C ALA A 718 -61.93 28.97 -3.26
N VAL A 719 -61.42 29.71 -2.28
CA VAL A 719 -60.21 30.50 -2.47
C VAL A 719 -59.23 29.56 -3.14
N GLU A 720 -58.79 29.88 -4.36
CA GLU A 720 -57.69 29.16 -4.97
C GLU A 720 -56.50 29.35 -4.05
N GLU A 721 -56.27 28.39 -3.15
CA GLU A 721 -54.98 28.19 -2.53
C GLU A 721 -54.04 27.85 -3.68
N LYS A 722 -53.46 28.90 -4.29
CA LYS A 722 -52.03 28.83 -4.51
C LYS A 722 -51.46 28.38 -3.17
N GLU A 723 -50.84 27.21 -3.12
CA GLU A 723 -49.89 26.93 -2.06
C GLU A 723 -48.75 27.94 -2.26
N GLU A 724 -48.97 29.17 -1.80
CA GLU A 724 -47.89 30.08 -1.44
C GLU A 724 -47.27 29.45 -0.20
N ILE A 725 -46.20 28.70 -0.43
CA ILE A 725 -45.35 28.25 0.65
C ILE A 725 -44.73 29.53 1.24
N GLU A 726 -45.36 30.08 2.28
CA GLU A 726 -44.76 31.13 3.11
C GLU A 726 -43.53 30.53 3.79
N LEU A 727 -42.37 30.75 3.17
CA LEU A 727 -41.07 30.47 3.76
C LEU A 727 -40.82 31.50 4.86
N TRP A 728 -40.97 31.08 6.11
CA TRP A 728 -40.39 31.77 7.25
C TRP A 728 -38.86 31.61 7.15
N ILE A 729 -38.22 32.61 6.56
CA ILE A 729 -36.76 32.74 6.58
C ILE A 729 -36.45 33.59 7.80
N ASP A 730 -35.90 33.00 8.85
CA ASP A 730 -35.21 33.75 9.89
C ASP A 730 -33.93 34.31 9.25
N GLU A 731 -34.07 35.47 8.59
CA GLU A 731 -32.95 36.27 8.17
C GLU A 731 -32.32 36.83 9.47
N VAL A 732 -31.19 36.27 9.88
CA VAL A 732 -30.39 36.83 10.96
C VAL A 732 -29.80 38.14 10.43
N ILE A 733 -30.58 39.21 10.56
CA ILE A 733 -30.14 40.58 10.27
C ILE A 733 -29.15 40.95 11.37
N GLU A 734 -27.89 41.11 10.97
CA GLU A 734 -26.87 41.97 11.58
C GLU A 734 -26.80 41.96 13.12
N GLN A 735 -25.89 41.16 13.66
CA GLN A 735 -25.46 41.28 15.05
C GLN A 735 -24.63 42.57 15.17
N ILE A 736 -25.26 43.68 15.54
CA ILE A 736 -24.57 44.92 15.93
C ILE A 736 -23.85 44.62 17.25
N GLU A 737 -22.52 44.54 17.22
CA GLU A 737 -21.68 44.63 18.41
C GLU A 737 -21.84 46.03 19.00
N GLU A 738 -22.60 46.16 20.09
CA GLU A 738 -22.47 47.31 20.98
C GLU A 738 -21.17 47.17 21.78
N GLU A 739 -20.14 47.92 21.38
CA GLU A 739 -19.04 48.30 22.26
C GLU A 739 -19.62 49.09 23.45
N ILE A 740 -19.85 48.42 24.58
CA ILE A 740 -20.01 49.11 25.86
C ILE A 740 -18.60 49.39 26.39
N VAL A 741 -18.17 50.64 26.20
CA VAL A 741 -17.06 51.21 26.97
C VAL A 741 -17.55 51.43 28.41
N GLU A 742 -17.06 50.60 29.34
CA GLU A 742 -16.81 50.97 30.74
C GLU A 742 -15.56 50.29 31.29
#